data_AF-A0A962VA66-F1
#
_entry.id   AF-A0A962VA66-F1
#
_cell.length_a   1.000
_cell.length_b   1.000
_cell.length_c   1.000
_cell.angle_alpha   90.00
_cell.angle_beta   90.00
_cell.angle_gamma   90.00
#
_symmetry.space_group_name_H-M   'P 1'
#
loop_
_entity.id
_entity.type
_entity.pdbx_description
1 polymer ?
#
loop_
_entity_poly.entity_id
_entity_poly.type
_entity_poly.pdbx_seq_one_letter_code
_entity_poly.pdbx_strand_id
1 'polypeptide(L)'
;MITLTTGALAQDISAKPWLRTVLPEQTLAYLRVPNLWGVLGAPKGTALDTLQSAPANAALFAELRAGLQNTWLTPLSDVWGAVPELLLGELSSPLEAAALMPVDETAAGPQVLLTGTLQADTLAAAQAVLERIISSEPQLQWGEPLNDAGEGLILIMGQPVQVYYQLPEQRLFMLGGVELVPAALSRLSTRLQSRSNHPMYALEAEIDASGQGLFLWIDAASAAQIAASVAPPPVLMMLQLSGALEIQQLAMGMGASAGKSRTKLVALMPPTGFRRFLPVPDAALTVAAVEAISTAGVLALPSVTDWRAFKQLLQQLSPEAATELTQAEQAMQEYLGFDIEDWWQTIGPEWLYIDDAAGQYGALRIRDWARFEAMTGHLIEQFGLGFEQRQINDISYSHLTIPSFYNTDDEFADLANDRLIGVIMKLSQAATHVYWKQENDYLILASVPQVLIDRDALKPELPVGDWLTQQIKLPSENAVFAVATQADGIPSMFYQWHLQMLQYLGDIVERPVDLFDLPTPRQVELPASGGYGFKLGSGADRLELELLYETNPLELLFAGNTMTSIAVAGILAAVAIPAYQDYRVRAEVTQSFEEIQRLQSLLEGFYADNGRFPAAEEFTELANSVLIESYAIADLAFDPVTAQLSIVLAAPDEVYGESVFLNAEVLNGQINWQCATDSYQTKLYPAECR
;
A
#
# COMPACT_ATOMS: atom_id res chain seq x y z
N MET A 1 -52.76 2.09 -23.33
CA MET A 1 -52.24 0.90 -22.63
C MET A 1 -51.15 0.28 -23.49
N ILE A 2 -49.94 0.83 -23.38
CA ILE A 2 -48.68 0.19 -23.75
C ILE A 2 -47.82 0.43 -22.52
N THR A 3 -47.55 -0.65 -21.81
CA THR A 3 -46.79 -0.74 -20.56
C THR A 3 -45.39 -0.17 -20.75
N LEU A 4 -45.07 0.86 -19.96
CA LEU A 4 -43.70 1.32 -19.74
C LEU A 4 -42.92 0.22 -19.03
N THR A 5 -42.04 -0.47 -19.76
CA THR A 5 -41.00 -1.30 -19.17
C THR A 5 -39.82 -0.40 -18.78
N THR A 6 -39.56 -0.34 -17.49
CA THR A 6 -38.38 0.14 -16.76
C THR A 6 -37.08 -0.59 -17.16
N GLY A 7 -36.77 -0.66 -18.45
CA GLY A 7 -35.64 -1.40 -18.98
C GLY A 7 -34.52 -0.49 -19.50
N ALA A 8 -33.49 -0.28 -18.67
CA ALA A 8 -32.09 -0.12 -19.12
C ALA A 8 -31.07 -0.02 -17.96
N LEU A 9 -31.48 0.36 -16.74
CA LEU A 9 -30.55 0.54 -15.60
C LEU A 9 -30.52 -0.62 -14.59
N ALA A 10 -31.30 -1.69 -14.82
CA ALA A 10 -31.54 -2.75 -13.83
C ALA A 10 -30.72 -4.05 -14.03
N GLN A 11 -29.68 -4.08 -14.86
CA GLN A 11 -28.88 -5.29 -15.08
C GLN A 11 -27.49 -5.30 -14.44
N ASP A 12 -26.85 -4.13 -14.28
CA ASP A 12 -25.51 -4.04 -13.68
C ASP A 12 -25.56 -3.15 -12.43
N ILE A 13 -25.10 -3.70 -11.29
CA ILE A 13 -24.99 -2.97 -10.00
C ILE A 13 -24.11 -1.72 -10.13
N SER A 14 -23.15 -1.76 -11.05
CA SER A 14 -22.26 -0.66 -11.41
C SER A 14 -21.94 -0.73 -12.90
N ALA A 15 -22.12 0.37 -13.62
CA ALA A 15 -21.75 0.49 -15.02
C ALA A 15 -20.25 0.31 -15.22
N LYS A 16 -19.83 -0.10 -16.43
CA LYS A 16 -18.41 -0.27 -16.74
C LYS A 16 -17.69 1.10 -16.87
N PRO A 17 -16.38 1.15 -16.57
CA PRO A 17 -15.55 2.33 -16.83
C PRO A 17 -15.55 2.66 -18.34
N TRP A 18 -15.78 3.93 -18.65
CA TRP A 18 -15.93 4.45 -20.01
C TRP A 18 -14.68 5.21 -20.45
N LEU A 19 -14.12 6.08 -19.60
CA LEU A 19 -13.04 6.99 -19.97
C LEU A 19 -11.84 6.22 -20.51
N ARG A 20 -11.49 5.11 -19.86
CA ARG A 20 -10.40 4.23 -20.32
C ARG A 20 -10.48 3.84 -21.79
N THR A 21 -11.69 3.76 -22.35
CA THR A 21 -11.93 3.30 -23.74
C THR A 21 -11.72 4.40 -24.78
N VAL A 22 -11.60 5.66 -24.36
CA VAL A 22 -11.53 6.83 -25.25
C VAL A 22 -10.30 7.72 -25.02
N LEU A 23 -9.40 7.32 -24.11
CA LEU A 23 -8.21 8.10 -23.78
C LEU A 23 -7.22 8.19 -24.95
N PRO A 24 -6.65 9.37 -25.24
CA PRO A 24 -5.54 9.53 -26.17
C PRO A 24 -4.28 8.78 -25.70
N GLU A 25 -3.39 8.43 -26.63
CA GLU A 25 -2.11 7.81 -26.29
C GLU A 25 -1.20 8.71 -25.44
N GLN A 26 -1.36 10.03 -25.55
CA GLN A 26 -0.59 11.05 -24.83
C GLN A 26 -1.19 11.38 -23.44
N THR A 27 -1.86 10.41 -22.83
CA THR A 27 -2.40 10.54 -21.47
C THR A 27 -1.27 10.41 -20.46
N LEU A 28 -1.15 11.35 -19.53
CA LEU A 28 -0.10 11.34 -18.50
C LEU A 28 -0.45 10.41 -17.33
N ALA A 29 -1.72 10.34 -16.96
CA ALA A 29 -2.19 9.47 -15.89
C ALA A 29 -3.68 9.15 -16.05
N TYR A 30 -4.10 8.00 -15.51
CA TYR A 30 -5.48 7.56 -15.41
C TYR A 30 -5.74 6.98 -14.03
N LEU A 31 -6.86 7.37 -13.41
CA LEU A 31 -7.35 6.85 -12.14
C LEU A 31 -8.78 6.40 -12.31
N ARG A 32 -9.08 5.18 -11.85
CA ARG A 32 -10.42 4.65 -11.65
C ARG A 32 -10.63 4.42 -10.17
N VAL A 33 -11.50 5.22 -9.56
CA VAL A 33 -12.05 4.94 -8.23
C VAL A 33 -13.33 4.12 -8.44
N PRO A 34 -13.39 2.88 -7.93
CA PRO A 34 -14.50 1.99 -8.22
C PRO A 34 -15.78 2.48 -7.54
N ASN A 35 -16.93 2.15 -8.14
CA ASN A 35 -18.21 2.38 -7.50
C ASN A 35 -18.34 1.45 -6.28
N LEU A 36 -18.73 2.00 -5.12
CA LEU A 36 -18.80 1.21 -3.87
C LEU A 36 -19.78 0.03 -3.98
N TRP A 37 -20.92 0.20 -4.63
CA TRP A 37 -21.86 -0.89 -4.89
C TRP A 37 -21.26 -1.93 -5.84
N GLY A 38 -20.52 -1.48 -6.86
CA GLY A 38 -19.76 -2.35 -7.76
C GLY A 38 -18.71 -3.19 -7.03
N VAL A 39 -17.99 -2.60 -6.08
CA VAL A 39 -17.01 -3.32 -5.26
C VAL A 39 -17.67 -4.44 -4.46
N LEU A 40 -18.86 -4.19 -3.91
CA LEU A 40 -19.55 -5.14 -3.05
C LEU A 40 -20.31 -6.23 -3.83
N GLY A 41 -20.94 -5.86 -4.94
CA GLY A 41 -21.95 -6.70 -5.58
C GLY A 41 -21.71 -7.03 -7.05
N ALA A 42 -20.91 -6.26 -7.79
CA ALA A 42 -20.75 -6.52 -9.23
C ALA A 42 -19.86 -7.75 -9.50
N PRO A 43 -20.14 -8.52 -10.57
CA PRO A 43 -19.30 -9.63 -11.01
C PRO A 43 -17.87 -9.20 -11.35
N LYS A 44 -16.88 -9.97 -10.89
CA LYS A 44 -15.44 -9.67 -11.08
C LYS A 44 -14.65 -10.83 -11.68
N GLY A 45 -15.26 -11.98 -11.94
CA GLY A 45 -14.57 -13.19 -12.38
C GLY A 45 -13.72 -13.83 -11.28
N THR A 46 -14.16 -13.75 -10.02
CA THR A 46 -13.55 -14.45 -8.87
C THR A 46 -14.41 -15.62 -8.42
N ALA A 47 -14.07 -16.24 -7.27
CA ALA A 47 -14.87 -17.31 -6.68
C ALA A 47 -16.33 -16.89 -6.33
N LEU A 48 -16.63 -15.59 -6.25
CA LEU A 48 -17.99 -15.07 -5.99
C LEU A 48 -18.78 -14.74 -7.26
N ASP A 49 -18.22 -14.93 -8.45
CA ASP A 49 -18.83 -14.46 -9.69
C ASP A 49 -20.23 -15.05 -9.93
N THR A 50 -20.44 -16.33 -9.58
CA THR A 50 -21.74 -17.00 -9.64
C THR A 50 -22.78 -16.35 -8.73
N LEU A 51 -22.40 -15.93 -7.52
CA LEU A 51 -23.27 -15.18 -6.61
C LEU A 51 -23.56 -13.79 -7.19
N GLN A 52 -22.51 -13.09 -7.60
CA GLN A 52 -22.59 -11.70 -8.04
C GLN A 52 -23.40 -11.53 -9.33
N SER A 53 -23.36 -12.54 -10.20
CA SER A 53 -24.13 -12.60 -11.44
C SER A 53 -25.57 -13.08 -11.26
N ALA A 54 -25.97 -13.51 -10.06
CA ALA A 54 -27.32 -13.98 -9.80
C ALA A 54 -28.33 -12.80 -9.86
N PRO A 55 -29.50 -12.96 -10.52
CA PRO A 55 -30.53 -11.91 -10.55
C PRO A 55 -30.99 -11.45 -9.16
N ALA A 56 -31.01 -12.38 -8.19
CA ALA A 56 -31.31 -12.09 -6.78
C ALA A 56 -30.32 -11.11 -6.16
N ASN A 57 -29.02 -11.18 -6.53
CA ASN A 57 -28.00 -10.27 -6.05
C ASN A 57 -28.22 -8.85 -6.58
N ALA A 58 -28.50 -8.69 -7.88
CA ALA A 58 -28.81 -7.38 -8.45
C ALA A 58 -30.06 -6.74 -7.81
N ALA A 59 -31.12 -7.54 -7.58
CA ALA A 59 -32.33 -7.07 -6.90
C ALA A 59 -32.05 -6.66 -5.44
N LEU A 60 -31.27 -7.45 -4.71
CA LEU A 60 -30.86 -7.16 -3.34
C LEU A 60 -30.10 -5.83 -3.25
N PHE A 61 -29.12 -5.59 -4.11
CA PHE A 61 -28.36 -4.35 -4.10
C PHE A 61 -29.19 -3.13 -4.51
N ALA A 62 -30.21 -3.30 -5.37
CA ALA A 62 -31.17 -2.25 -5.67
C ALA A 62 -32.00 -1.86 -4.43
N GLU A 63 -32.48 -2.84 -3.66
CA GLU A 63 -33.21 -2.60 -2.41
C GLU A 63 -32.31 -1.96 -1.33
N LEU A 64 -31.07 -2.42 -1.17
CA LEU A 64 -30.12 -1.83 -0.23
C LEU A 64 -29.84 -0.36 -0.57
N ARG A 65 -29.63 -0.05 -1.86
CA ARG A 65 -29.41 1.33 -2.31
C ARG A 65 -30.63 2.20 -2.04
N ALA A 66 -31.83 1.71 -2.33
CA ALA A 66 -33.08 2.41 -2.05
C ALA A 66 -33.29 2.63 -0.55
N GLY A 67 -32.96 1.65 0.30
CA GLY A 67 -32.99 1.81 1.76
C GLY A 67 -32.01 2.89 2.23
N LEU A 68 -30.76 2.84 1.77
CA LEU A 68 -29.74 3.82 2.16
C LEU A 68 -30.16 5.25 1.82
N GLN A 69 -30.68 5.46 0.60
CA GLN A 69 -31.16 6.76 0.13
C GLN A 69 -32.27 7.34 1.03
N ASN A 70 -33.14 6.49 1.57
CA ASN A 70 -34.27 6.91 2.39
C ASN A 70 -33.92 7.10 3.87
N THR A 71 -32.96 6.33 4.39
CA THR A 71 -32.73 6.24 5.85
C THR A 71 -31.45 6.94 6.30
N TRP A 72 -30.35 6.79 5.55
CA TRP A 72 -29.01 7.16 6.02
C TRP A 72 -28.30 8.21 5.19
N LEU A 73 -28.76 8.49 3.96
CA LEU A 73 -28.06 9.43 3.09
C LEU A 73 -28.01 10.85 3.69
N THR A 74 -29.13 11.37 4.19
CA THR A 74 -29.18 12.69 4.84
C THR A 74 -28.34 12.75 6.12
N PRO A 75 -28.48 11.82 7.10
CA PRO A 75 -27.60 11.82 8.27
C PRO A 75 -26.10 11.73 7.94
N LEU A 76 -25.72 10.95 6.93
CA LEU A 76 -24.32 10.87 6.50
C LEU A 76 -23.86 12.19 5.89
N SER A 77 -24.73 12.84 5.10
CA SER A 77 -24.43 14.13 4.48
C SER A 77 -24.34 15.28 5.49
N ASP A 78 -25.09 15.24 6.59
CA ASP A 78 -24.96 16.22 7.67
C ASP A 78 -23.58 16.17 8.34
N VAL A 79 -22.91 15.02 8.34
CA VAL A 79 -21.59 14.82 8.96
C VAL A 79 -20.45 15.01 7.96
N TRP A 80 -20.59 14.48 6.74
CA TRP A 80 -19.52 14.38 5.75
C TRP A 80 -19.76 15.22 4.49
N GLY A 81 -20.70 16.16 4.52
CA GLY A 81 -21.05 17.02 3.39
C GLY A 81 -21.72 16.25 2.24
N ALA A 82 -21.55 16.68 1.00
CA ALA A 82 -22.21 16.02 -0.14
C ALA A 82 -21.49 14.78 -0.68
N VAL A 83 -20.34 14.41 -0.11
CA VAL A 83 -19.56 13.25 -0.57
C VAL A 83 -20.34 11.94 -0.50
N PRO A 84 -21.04 11.58 0.62
CA PRO A 84 -21.83 10.36 0.67
C PRO A 84 -22.99 10.36 -0.32
N GLU A 85 -23.65 11.50 -0.51
CA GLU A 85 -24.74 11.66 -1.49
C GLU A 85 -24.26 11.37 -2.91
N LEU A 86 -23.12 11.93 -3.30
CA LEU A 86 -22.52 11.68 -4.61
C LEU A 86 -22.09 10.22 -4.78
N LEU A 87 -21.30 9.68 -3.84
CA LEU A 87 -20.65 8.37 -3.97
C LEU A 87 -21.63 7.19 -3.81
N LEU A 88 -22.58 7.28 -2.88
CA LEU A 88 -23.50 6.19 -2.54
C LEU A 88 -24.88 6.39 -3.18
N GLY A 89 -25.32 7.64 -3.31
CA GLY A 89 -26.63 8.00 -3.84
C GLY A 89 -26.62 8.11 -5.36
N GLU A 90 -25.82 9.01 -5.91
CA GLU A 90 -26.00 9.50 -7.29
C GLU A 90 -25.15 8.77 -8.34
N LEU A 91 -23.93 8.33 -8.01
CA LEU A 91 -23.02 7.68 -8.97
C LEU A 91 -23.45 6.24 -9.30
N SER A 92 -23.59 5.92 -10.59
CA SER A 92 -23.91 4.58 -11.11
C SER A 92 -22.74 3.90 -11.84
N SER A 93 -21.62 4.62 -12.04
CA SER A 93 -20.37 4.08 -12.59
C SER A 93 -19.22 4.29 -11.60
N PRO A 94 -18.03 3.69 -11.85
CA PRO A 94 -16.78 4.18 -11.29
C PRO A 94 -16.58 5.66 -11.62
N LEU A 95 -15.90 6.36 -10.71
CA LEU A 95 -15.39 7.69 -10.95
C LEU A 95 -14.04 7.57 -11.65
N GLU A 96 -13.91 8.18 -12.83
CA GLU A 96 -12.71 8.13 -13.64
C GLU A 96 -12.09 9.51 -13.76
N ALA A 97 -10.77 9.59 -13.63
CA ALA A 97 -10.00 10.80 -13.86
C ALA A 97 -8.82 10.51 -14.78
N ALA A 98 -8.47 11.47 -15.63
CA ALA A 98 -7.28 11.40 -16.47
C ALA A 98 -6.57 12.75 -16.54
N ALA A 99 -5.24 12.71 -16.42
CA ALA A 99 -4.38 13.86 -16.68
C ALA A 99 -3.97 13.83 -18.15
N LEU A 100 -4.32 14.88 -18.88
CA LEU A 100 -4.14 15.02 -20.31
C LEU A 100 -3.25 16.23 -20.60
N MET A 101 -2.36 16.11 -21.58
CA MET A 101 -1.70 17.31 -22.09
C MET A 101 -2.72 18.20 -22.82
N PRO A 102 -2.63 19.52 -22.66
CA PRO A 102 -3.54 20.44 -23.32
C PRO A 102 -3.42 20.30 -24.82
N VAL A 103 -4.57 20.45 -25.46
CA VAL A 103 -4.73 20.20 -26.89
C VAL A 103 -4.34 21.42 -27.74
N ASP A 104 -4.38 22.61 -27.16
CA ASP A 104 -4.02 23.89 -27.78
C ASP A 104 -2.64 24.34 -27.29
N GLU A 105 -1.74 24.75 -28.20
CA GLU A 105 -0.37 25.22 -27.89
C GLU A 105 -0.32 26.42 -26.94
N THR A 106 -1.46 27.08 -26.69
CA THR A 106 -1.57 28.25 -25.82
C THR A 106 -1.74 27.92 -24.34
N ALA A 107 -2.15 26.69 -23.98
CA ALA A 107 -2.30 26.30 -22.58
C ALA A 107 -1.00 25.64 -22.08
N ALA A 108 -0.42 26.19 -21.00
CA ALA A 108 0.94 25.88 -20.59
C ALA A 108 1.09 24.65 -19.65
N GLY A 109 0.01 23.91 -19.36
CA GLY A 109 0.07 22.83 -18.37
C GLY A 109 -1.01 21.75 -18.51
N PRO A 110 -0.80 20.60 -17.84
CA PRO A 110 -1.71 19.45 -17.90
C PRO A 110 -3.12 19.81 -17.40
N GLN A 111 -4.11 19.20 -18.03
CA GLN A 111 -5.52 19.33 -17.69
C GLN A 111 -6.02 18.02 -17.09
N VAL A 112 -6.91 18.09 -16.10
CA VAL A 112 -7.51 16.93 -15.45
C VAL A 112 -8.97 16.83 -15.88
N LEU A 113 -9.30 15.75 -16.60
CA LEU A 113 -10.65 15.38 -16.96
C LEU A 113 -11.18 14.38 -15.93
N LEU A 114 -12.28 14.70 -15.27
CA LEU A 114 -13.02 13.80 -14.38
C LEU A 114 -14.37 13.46 -15.00
N THR A 115 -14.81 12.21 -14.87
CA THR A 115 -16.11 11.76 -15.38
C THR A 115 -16.74 10.63 -14.56
N GLY A 116 -18.07 10.61 -14.53
CA GLY A 116 -18.88 9.54 -13.96
C GLY A 116 -20.32 9.62 -14.46
N THR A 117 -21.05 8.50 -14.38
CA THR A 117 -22.48 8.46 -14.69
C THR A 117 -23.29 8.77 -13.43
N LEU A 118 -24.15 9.78 -13.50
CA LEU A 118 -25.08 10.16 -12.44
C LEU A 118 -26.47 9.58 -12.71
N GLN A 119 -27.27 9.38 -11.67
CA GLN A 119 -28.68 9.03 -11.79
C GLN A 119 -29.54 10.29 -12.05
N ALA A 120 -29.36 10.89 -13.22
CA ALA A 120 -30.13 12.07 -13.63
C ALA A 120 -30.50 12.00 -15.12
N ASP A 121 -31.76 11.70 -15.39
CA ASP A 121 -32.28 11.52 -16.75
C ASP A 121 -32.61 12.86 -17.47
N THR A 122 -32.52 13.98 -16.76
CA THR A 122 -32.77 15.32 -17.28
C THR A 122 -31.69 16.31 -16.84
N LEU A 123 -31.48 17.38 -17.62
CA LEU A 123 -30.56 18.47 -17.25
C LEU A 123 -30.97 19.14 -15.93
N ALA A 124 -32.27 19.29 -15.68
CA ALA A 124 -32.78 19.86 -14.43
C ALA A 124 -32.44 18.96 -13.22
N ALA A 125 -32.56 17.64 -13.35
CA ALA A 125 -32.16 16.71 -12.30
C ALA A 125 -30.65 16.76 -12.06
N ALA A 126 -29.84 16.79 -13.12
CA ALA A 126 -28.39 16.89 -13.01
C ALA A 126 -27.96 18.21 -12.34
N GLN A 127 -28.60 19.32 -12.70
CA GLN A 127 -28.37 20.61 -12.07
C GLN A 127 -28.72 20.58 -10.58
N ALA A 128 -29.84 19.97 -10.19
CA ALA A 128 -30.24 19.86 -8.78
C ALA A 128 -29.23 19.04 -7.97
N VAL A 129 -28.68 17.95 -8.53
CA VAL A 129 -27.60 17.16 -7.91
C VAL A 129 -26.36 18.03 -7.69
N LEU A 130 -25.89 18.74 -8.72
CA LEU A 130 -24.72 19.60 -8.63
C LEU A 130 -24.93 20.78 -7.67
N GLU A 131 -26.12 21.38 -7.66
CA GLU A 131 -26.44 22.51 -6.78
C GLU A 131 -26.39 22.11 -5.31
N ARG A 132 -26.89 20.92 -4.95
CA ARG A 132 -26.73 20.37 -3.60
C ARG A 132 -25.26 20.23 -3.21
N ILE A 133 -24.45 19.59 -4.07
CA ILE A 133 -23.01 19.38 -3.83
C ILE A 133 -22.25 20.71 -3.68
N ILE A 134 -22.52 21.67 -4.56
CA ILE A 134 -21.86 22.98 -4.53
C ILE A 134 -22.30 23.77 -3.29
N SER A 135 -23.58 23.71 -2.91
CA SER A 135 -24.09 24.44 -1.75
C SER A 135 -23.58 23.91 -0.41
N SER A 136 -23.19 22.63 -0.34
CA SER A 136 -22.66 22.00 0.88
C SER A 136 -21.16 22.23 1.07
N GLU A 137 -20.43 22.62 0.03
CA GLU A 137 -18.97 22.72 0.05
C GLU A 137 -18.53 24.19 -0.13
N PRO A 138 -18.02 24.86 0.92
CA PRO A 138 -17.66 26.29 0.86
C PRO A 138 -16.63 26.65 -0.21
N GLN A 139 -15.83 25.67 -0.63
CA GLN A 139 -14.79 25.82 -1.66
C GLN A 139 -15.36 25.73 -3.09
N LEU A 140 -16.61 25.30 -3.26
CA LEU A 140 -17.29 25.19 -4.55
C LEU A 140 -18.26 26.35 -4.74
N GLN A 141 -18.23 26.99 -5.90
CA GLN A 141 -19.19 28.04 -6.25
C GLN A 141 -19.61 27.88 -7.71
N TRP A 142 -20.84 28.29 -8.04
CA TRP A 142 -21.20 28.45 -9.44
C TRP A 142 -20.48 29.65 -10.03
N GLY A 143 -19.77 29.42 -11.13
CA GLY A 143 -19.45 30.48 -12.08
C GLY A 143 -20.64 30.73 -13.01
N GLU A 144 -21.11 29.65 -13.65
CA GLU A 144 -22.29 29.64 -14.52
C GLU A 144 -23.04 28.30 -14.35
N PRO A 145 -24.36 28.29 -14.12
CA PRO A 145 -25.15 27.06 -14.03
C PRO A 145 -25.20 26.32 -15.38
N LEU A 146 -25.67 25.07 -15.38
CA LEU A 146 -25.85 24.31 -16.61
C LEU A 146 -26.83 25.01 -17.56
N ASN A 147 -26.42 25.20 -18.81
CA ASN A 147 -27.26 25.74 -19.89
C ASN A 147 -28.06 24.63 -20.60
N ASP A 148 -28.87 25.01 -21.59
CA ASP A 148 -29.68 24.06 -22.39
C ASP A 148 -28.84 23.04 -23.19
N ALA A 149 -27.56 23.34 -23.44
CA ALA A 149 -26.61 22.42 -24.05
C ALA A 149 -25.92 21.49 -23.03
N GLY A 150 -26.20 21.66 -21.74
CA GLY A 150 -25.59 20.91 -20.64
C GLY A 150 -24.20 21.41 -20.24
N GLU A 151 -23.77 22.59 -20.68
CA GLU A 151 -22.48 23.19 -20.33
C GLU A 151 -22.63 24.14 -19.15
N GLY A 152 -21.66 24.16 -18.25
CA GLY A 152 -21.60 25.10 -17.12
C GLY A 152 -20.18 25.33 -16.62
N LEU A 153 -20.06 26.15 -15.58
CA LEU A 153 -18.79 26.54 -14.97
C LEU A 153 -18.90 26.50 -13.44
N ILE A 154 -18.03 25.74 -12.80
CA ILE A 154 -17.86 25.71 -11.34
C ILE A 154 -16.54 26.39 -11.01
N LEU A 155 -16.47 27.10 -9.90
CA LEU A 155 -15.24 27.60 -9.31
C LEU A 155 -14.87 26.69 -8.12
N ILE A 156 -13.70 26.06 -8.18
CA ILE A 156 -13.14 25.25 -7.09
C ILE A 156 -11.98 26.04 -6.50
N MET A 157 -12.10 26.48 -5.25
CA MET A 157 -11.15 27.41 -4.62
C MET A 157 -10.88 28.65 -5.49
N GLY A 158 -11.91 29.16 -6.15
CA GLY A 158 -11.82 30.30 -7.08
C GLY A 158 -11.23 29.98 -8.45
N GLN A 159 -10.78 28.74 -8.71
CA GLN A 159 -10.27 28.31 -10.01
C GLN A 159 -11.40 27.78 -10.91
N PRO A 160 -11.48 28.20 -12.19
CA PRO A 160 -12.53 27.76 -13.08
C PRO A 160 -12.38 26.28 -13.48
N VAL A 161 -13.48 25.53 -13.38
CA VAL A 161 -13.63 24.15 -13.84
C VAL A 161 -14.83 24.09 -14.78
N GLN A 162 -14.58 23.68 -16.02
CA GLN A 162 -15.65 23.54 -17.01
C GLN A 162 -16.43 22.27 -16.73
N VAL A 163 -17.75 22.34 -16.83
CA VAL A 163 -18.65 21.21 -16.60
C VAL A 163 -19.46 20.96 -17.85
N TYR A 164 -19.64 19.69 -18.20
CA TYR A 164 -20.51 19.26 -19.28
C TYR A 164 -21.30 18.03 -18.84
N TYR A 165 -22.62 18.11 -18.96
CA TYR A 165 -23.52 17.00 -18.68
C TYR A 165 -24.13 16.48 -19.98
N GLN A 166 -23.85 15.21 -20.30
CA GLN A 166 -24.24 14.60 -21.56
C GLN A 166 -25.48 13.72 -21.40
N LEU A 167 -26.48 13.97 -22.24
CA LEU A 167 -27.65 13.11 -22.45
C LEU A 167 -27.58 12.45 -23.84
N PRO A 168 -28.08 11.21 -24.00
CA PRO A 168 -28.81 10.40 -23.02
C PRO A 168 -27.95 9.56 -22.06
N GLU A 169 -26.61 9.65 -22.14
CA GLU A 169 -25.69 8.79 -21.36
C GLU A 169 -25.61 9.12 -19.85
N GLN A 170 -26.28 10.19 -19.41
CA GLN A 170 -26.33 10.66 -18.01
C GLN A 170 -24.93 10.89 -17.40
N ARG A 171 -23.98 11.33 -18.23
CA ARG A 171 -22.56 11.39 -17.88
C ARG A 171 -22.14 12.82 -17.59
N LEU A 172 -21.55 13.02 -16.41
CA LEU A 172 -20.90 14.25 -16.02
C LEU A 172 -19.44 14.24 -16.50
N PHE A 173 -18.99 15.38 -17.00
CA PHE A 173 -17.60 15.68 -17.29
C PHE A 173 -17.21 16.96 -16.57
N MET A 174 -16.03 16.96 -15.96
CA MET A 174 -15.43 18.13 -15.33
C MET A 174 -13.99 18.26 -15.83
N LEU A 175 -13.62 19.43 -16.35
CA LEU A 175 -12.28 19.70 -16.83
C LEU A 175 -11.67 20.85 -16.03
N GLY A 176 -10.62 20.53 -15.28
CA GLY A 176 -9.79 21.46 -14.53
C GLY A 176 -8.40 21.60 -15.16
N GLY A 177 -7.74 22.73 -14.96
CA GLY A 177 -6.38 22.95 -15.47
C GLY A 177 -5.95 24.42 -15.35
N VAL A 178 -4.66 24.65 -15.48
CA VAL A 178 -4.10 26.02 -15.51
C VAL A 178 -4.48 26.67 -16.83
N GLU A 179 -5.02 27.90 -16.77
CA GLU A 179 -5.38 28.71 -17.95
C GLU A 179 -6.34 28.00 -18.94
N LEU A 180 -7.42 27.43 -18.42
CA LEU A 180 -8.47 26.80 -19.24
C LEU A 180 -9.07 27.78 -20.26
N VAL A 181 -8.89 27.47 -21.55
CA VAL A 181 -9.49 28.20 -22.67
C VAL A 181 -11.02 27.97 -22.69
N PRO A 182 -11.84 28.99 -23.04
CA PRO A 182 -13.29 28.81 -23.17
C PRO A 182 -13.67 27.65 -24.11
N ALA A 183 -14.64 26.83 -23.69
CA ALA A 183 -15.13 25.63 -24.38
C ALA A 183 -14.06 24.54 -24.61
N ALA A 184 -12.99 24.50 -23.81
CA ALA A 184 -11.97 23.45 -23.84
C ALA A 184 -12.59 22.05 -23.66
N LEU A 185 -13.55 21.89 -22.75
CA LEU A 185 -14.21 20.61 -22.49
C LEU A 185 -15.06 20.14 -23.68
N SER A 186 -15.85 21.02 -24.28
CA SER A 186 -16.64 20.71 -25.47
C SER A 186 -15.76 20.39 -26.68
N ARG A 187 -14.56 20.98 -26.79
CA ARG A 187 -13.57 20.59 -27.81
C ARG A 187 -12.95 19.23 -27.49
N LEU A 188 -12.59 18.98 -26.24
CA LEU A 188 -12.00 17.72 -25.80
C LEU A 188 -12.95 16.55 -26.06
N SER A 189 -14.24 16.70 -25.75
CA SER A 189 -15.26 15.66 -25.94
C SER A 189 -15.37 15.22 -27.41
N THR A 190 -15.24 16.13 -28.38
CA THR A 190 -15.24 15.76 -29.82
C THR A 190 -14.01 14.95 -30.27
N ARG A 191 -12.92 14.95 -29.50
CA ARG A 191 -11.68 14.23 -29.80
C ARG A 191 -11.55 12.91 -29.03
N LEU A 192 -12.33 12.72 -27.97
CA LEU A 192 -12.44 11.43 -27.28
C LEU A 192 -13.10 10.44 -28.24
N GLN A 193 -12.29 9.51 -28.73
CA GLN A 193 -12.71 8.49 -29.69
C GLN A 193 -12.34 7.13 -29.16
N SER A 194 -13.19 6.13 -29.41
CA SER A 194 -12.92 4.77 -28.98
C SER A 194 -11.59 4.26 -29.54
N ARG A 195 -10.77 3.68 -28.66
CA ARG A 195 -9.49 3.07 -29.00
C ARG A 195 -9.39 1.66 -28.44
N SER A 196 -8.87 0.76 -29.26
CA SER A 196 -8.60 -0.63 -28.89
C SER A 196 -7.21 -0.84 -28.28
N ASN A 197 -6.32 0.16 -28.34
CA ASN A 197 -4.96 0.05 -27.83
C ASN A 197 -4.60 1.29 -26.98
N HIS A 198 -4.00 1.05 -25.82
CA HIS A 198 -3.46 2.05 -24.91
C HIS A 198 -2.37 1.39 -24.05
N PRO A 199 -1.25 2.07 -23.73
CA PRO A 199 -0.16 1.48 -22.96
C PRO A 199 -0.59 0.87 -21.61
N MET A 200 -1.59 1.47 -20.96
CA MET A 200 -2.09 1.00 -19.66
C MET A 200 -2.78 -0.37 -19.69
N TYR A 201 -3.32 -0.82 -20.84
CA TYR A 201 -4.23 -1.97 -20.87
C TYR A 201 -3.55 -3.28 -20.45
N ALA A 202 -2.25 -3.45 -20.74
CA ALA A 202 -1.51 -4.64 -20.31
C ALA A 202 -1.42 -4.71 -18.78
N LEU A 203 -1.03 -3.61 -18.14
CA LEU A 203 -0.93 -3.51 -16.68
C LEU A 203 -2.32 -3.58 -16.02
N GLU A 204 -3.33 -2.98 -16.63
CA GLU A 204 -4.71 -3.09 -16.17
C GLU A 204 -5.20 -4.53 -16.20
N ALA A 205 -4.96 -5.29 -17.27
CA ALA A 205 -5.38 -6.69 -17.34
C ALA A 205 -4.66 -7.57 -16.30
N GLU A 206 -3.42 -7.25 -15.96
CA GLU A 206 -2.67 -7.92 -14.87
C GLU A 206 -3.22 -7.62 -13.48
N ILE A 207 -3.81 -6.43 -13.26
CA ILE A 207 -4.26 -5.93 -11.95
C ILE A 207 -5.77 -6.12 -11.76
N ASP A 208 -6.57 -5.70 -12.73
CA ASP A 208 -8.02 -5.72 -12.71
C ASP A 208 -8.62 -5.89 -14.12
N ALA A 209 -8.77 -7.14 -14.55
CA ALA A 209 -9.46 -7.48 -15.78
C ALA A 209 -10.99 -7.23 -15.71
N SER A 210 -11.55 -7.07 -14.51
CA SER A 210 -12.99 -6.83 -14.32
C SER A 210 -13.44 -5.41 -14.69
N GLY A 211 -12.54 -4.43 -14.52
CA GLY A 211 -12.89 -3.01 -14.64
C GLY A 211 -13.67 -2.43 -13.46
N GLN A 212 -13.91 -3.21 -12.40
CA GLN A 212 -14.71 -2.82 -11.23
C GLN A 212 -13.85 -2.57 -9.98
N GLY A 213 -12.54 -2.74 -10.09
CA GLY A 213 -11.55 -2.47 -9.03
C GLY A 213 -10.94 -1.08 -9.11
N LEU A 214 -10.13 -0.75 -8.10
CA LEU A 214 -9.27 0.43 -8.08
C LEU A 214 -8.14 0.22 -9.09
N PHE A 215 -7.88 1.23 -9.92
CA PHE A 215 -6.75 1.21 -10.84
C PHE A 215 -6.18 2.61 -11.04
N LEU A 216 -4.87 2.74 -10.90
CA LEU A 216 -4.09 3.93 -11.19
C LEU A 216 -2.99 3.54 -12.17
N TRP A 217 -2.81 4.36 -13.20
CA TRP A 217 -1.73 4.25 -14.16
C TRP A 217 -1.13 5.63 -14.41
N ILE A 218 0.19 5.70 -14.54
CA ILE A 218 0.96 6.92 -14.80
C ILE A 218 1.98 6.60 -15.89
N ASP A 219 2.00 7.41 -16.95
CA ASP A 219 3.14 7.52 -17.86
C ASP A 219 4.27 8.25 -17.11
N ALA A 220 5.02 7.46 -16.35
CA ALA A 220 6.07 7.95 -15.47
C ALA A 220 7.20 8.60 -16.27
N ALA A 221 7.48 8.15 -17.50
CA ALA A 221 8.50 8.76 -18.34
C ALA A 221 8.12 10.20 -18.70
N SER A 222 6.89 10.44 -19.15
CA SER A 222 6.42 11.79 -19.48
C SER A 222 6.30 12.66 -18.23
N ALA A 223 5.75 12.11 -17.14
CA ALA A 223 5.60 12.84 -15.87
C ALA A 223 6.96 13.23 -15.27
N ALA A 224 7.96 12.34 -15.32
CA ALA A 224 9.29 12.60 -14.80
C ALA A 224 10.01 13.71 -15.56
N GLN A 225 9.82 13.83 -16.88
CA GLN A 225 10.39 14.93 -17.67
C GLN A 225 9.84 16.29 -17.23
N ILE A 226 8.53 16.37 -17.01
CA ILE A 226 7.88 17.58 -16.50
C ILE A 226 8.41 17.90 -15.11
N ALA A 227 8.40 16.93 -14.20
CA ALA A 227 8.91 17.11 -12.84
C ALA A 227 10.38 17.55 -12.82
N ALA A 228 11.22 16.96 -13.67
CA ALA A 228 12.63 17.31 -13.76
C ALA A 228 12.87 18.74 -14.27
N SER A 229 11.98 19.30 -15.07
CA SER A 229 12.10 20.66 -15.59
C SER A 229 11.91 21.76 -14.53
N VAL A 230 11.23 21.43 -13.42
CA VAL A 230 10.90 22.36 -12.33
C VAL A 230 11.55 22.01 -10.98
N ALA A 231 12.12 20.81 -10.86
CA ALA A 231 12.69 20.32 -9.61
C ALA A 231 14.00 21.05 -9.22
N PRO A 232 14.18 21.43 -7.94
CA PRO A 232 15.46 21.95 -7.44
C PRO A 232 16.61 20.93 -7.60
N PRO A 233 17.88 21.37 -7.73
CA PRO A 233 19.02 20.47 -7.94
C PRO A 233 19.15 19.32 -6.93
N PRO A 234 18.92 19.50 -5.61
CA PRO A 234 18.99 18.39 -4.65
C PRO A 234 17.92 17.30 -4.91
N VAL A 235 16.72 17.71 -5.31
CA VAL A 235 15.62 16.78 -5.63
C VAL A 235 15.93 16.01 -6.90
N LEU A 236 16.44 16.69 -7.94
CA LEU A 236 16.90 16.05 -9.17
C LEU A 236 17.97 14.99 -8.90
N MET A 237 18.93 15.29 -8.03
CA MET A 237 19.95 14.32 -7.63
C MET A 237 19.33 13.09 -6.96
N MET A 238 18.36 13.26 -6.05
CA MET A 238 17.66 12.13 -5.43
C MET A 238 16.85 11.30 -6.44
N LEU A 239 16.17 11.95 -7.39
CA LEU A 239 15.43 11.25 -8.44
C LEU A 239 16.35 10.42 -9.34
N GLN A 240 17.52 10.95 -9.68
CA GLN A 240 18.54 10.22 -10.44
C GLN A 240 19.13 9.05 -9.65
N LEU A 241 19.51 9.26 -8.38
CA LEU A 241 20.08 8.21 -7.55
C LEU A 241 19.10 7.08 -7.25
N SER A 242 17.81 7.40 -7.09
CA SER A 242 16.77 6.41 -6.82
C SER A 242 16.41 5.56 -8.03
N GLY A 243 16.73 6.00 -9.24
CA GLY A 243 16.28 5.35 -10.48
C GLY A 243 14.86 5.77 -10.89
N ALA A 244 14.30 6.82 -10.26
CA ALA A 244 12.92 7.24 -10.48
C ALA A 244 12.70 7.85 -11.89
N LEU A 245 13.74 8.43 -12.49
CA LEU A 245 13.66 9.01 -13.83
C LEU A 245 13.65 7.94 -14.94
N GLU A 246 14.03 6.71 -14.62
CA GLU A 246 14.06 5.57 -15.53
C GLU A 246 12.77 4.74 -15.50
N ILE A 247 11.80 5.12 -14.67
CA ILE A 247 10.47 4.49 -14.64
C ILE A 247 9.72 4.90 -15.91
N GLN A 248 9.35 3.91 -16.72
CA GLN A 248 8.58 4.11 -17.94
C GLN A 248 7.10 4.23 -17.62
N GLN A 249 6.58 3.28 -16.83
CA GLN A 249 5.17 3.25 -16.43
C GLN A 249 5.08 2.83 -14.97
N LEU A 250 4.13 3.41 -14.26
CA LEU A 250 3.76 3.02 -12.91
C LEU A 250 2.28 2.66 -12.91
N ALA A 251 1.91 1.51 -12.37
CA ALA A 251 0.53 1.16 -12.15
C ALA A 251 0.32 0.56 -10.76
N MET A 252 -0.81 0.86 -10.15
CA MET A 252 -1.24 0.22 -8.92
C MET A 252 -2.74 0.00 -8.91
N GLY A 253 -3.20 -1.01 -8.19
CA GLY A 253 -4.63 -1.21 -8.04
C GLY A 253 -5.00 -2.38 -7.17
N MET A 254 -6.31 -2.50 -6.98
CA MET A 254 -6.97 -3.58 -6.26
C MET A 254 -8.15 -4.04 -7.11
N GLY A 255 -8.10 -5.27 -7.60
CA GLY A 255 -9.12 -5.80 -8.50
C GLY A 255 -9.01 -7.30 -8.69
N ALA A 256 -9.54 -7.80 -9.80
CA ALA A 256 -9.58 -9.22 -10.08
C ALA A 256 -8.95 -9.55 -11.43
N SER A 257 -8.10 -10.57 -11.46
CA SER A 257 -7.53 -11.11 -12.70
C SER A 257 -7.16 -12.58 -12.53
N ALA A 258 -7.32 -13.35 -13.61
CA ALA A 258 -7.06 -14.78 -13.67
C ALA A 258 -7.79 -15.62 -12.60
N GLY A 259 -9.02 -15.24 -12.24
CA GLY A 259 -9.83 -15.97 -11.26
C GLY A 259 -9.61 -15.58 -9.80
N LYS A 260 -8.68 -14.66 -9.51
CA LYS A 260 -8.30 -14.24 -8.16
C LYS A 260 -8.40 -12.74 -7.99
N SER A 261 -8.67 -12.31 -6.77
CA SER A 261 -8.46 -10.92 -6.38
C SER A 261 -6.98 -10.67 -6.09
N ARG A 262 -6.54 -9.44 -6.37
CA ARG A 262 -5.16 -9.04 -6.20
C ARG A 262 -5.03 -7.57 -5.87
N THR A 263 -4.02 -7.25 -5.07
CA THR A 263 -3.53 -5.88 -4.87
C THR A 263 -2.12 -5.84 -5.42
N LYS A 264 -1.89 -5.01 -6.43
CA LYS A 264 -0.62 -5.01 -7.14
C LYS A 264 -0.12 -3.60 -7.39
N LEU A 265 1.18 -3.41 -7.18
CA LEU A 265 1.96 -2.23 -7.56
C LEU A 265 3.04 -2.71 -8.52
N VAL A 266 3.16 -2.08 -9.67
CA VAL A 266 4.13 -2.46 -10.71
C VAL A 266 4.75 -1.22 -11.33
N ALA A 267 6.08 -1.20 -11.40
CA ALA A 267 6.86 -0.20 -12.09
C ALA A 267 7.64 -0.86 -13.23
N LEU A 268 7.41 -0.43 -14.46
CA LEU A 268 8.21 -0.84 -15.61
C LEU A 268 9.46 0.03 -15.66
N MET A 269 10.60 -0.55 -15.31
CA MET A 269 11.88 0.16 -15.22
C MET A 269 13.05 -0.83 -15.33
N PRO A 270 14.22 -0.42 -15.84
CA PRO A 270 15.42 -1.25 -15.79
C PRO A 270 15.93 -1.42 -14.34
N PRO A 271 16.88 -2.34 -14.07
CA PRO A 271 17.50 -2.51 -12.75
C PRO A 271 18.52 -1.39 -12.48
N THR A 272 18.04 -0.14 -12.38
CA THR A 272 18.82 1.07 -12.06
C THR A 272 18.48 1.59 -10.66
N GLY A 273 19.24 2.57 -10.18
CA GLY A 273 19.04 3.17 -8.86
C GLY A 273 18.98 2.14 -7.73
N PHE A 274 17.97 2.22 -6.86
CA PHE A 274 17.80 1.30 -5.73
C PHE A 274 17.51 -0.15 -6.16
N ARG A 275 17.02 -0.40 -7.37
CA ARG A 275 16.78 -1.78 -7.83
C ARG A 275 18.05 -2.57 -8.04
N ARG A 276 19.21 -1.92 -8.13
CA ARG A 276 20.53 -2.58 -8.17
C ARG A 276 20.84 -3.37 -6.90
N PHE A 277 20.13 -3.12 -5.79
CA PHE A 277 20.24 -3.88 -4.55
C PHE A 277 19.38 -5.14 -4.53
N LEU A 278 18.47 -5.30 -5.49
CA LEU A 278 17.62 -6.47 -5.60
C LEU A 278 18.19 -7.44 -6.63
N PRO A 279 18.32 -8.74 -6.33
CA PRO A 279 18.69 -9.72 -7.33
C PRO A 279 17.64 -9.77 -8.45
N VAL A 280 18.06 -10.20 -9.64
CA VAL A 280 17.17 -10.43 -10.79
C VAL A 280 17.16 -11.93 -11.09
N PRO A 281 16.29 -12.71 -10.43
CA PRO A 281 16.27 -14.15 -10.59
C PRO A 281 15.65 -14.55 -11.94
N ASP A 282 16.36 -15.40 -12.67
CA ASP A 282 16.00 -15.88 -14.02
C ASP A 282 15.80 -17.42 -14.06
N ALA A 283 15.96 -18.09 -12.92
CA ALA A 283 15.87 -19.55 -12.85
C ALA A 283 14.44 -20.02 -12.52
N ALA A 284 13.92 -20.95 -13.32
CA ALA A 284 12.72 -21.70 -12.96
C ALA A 284 13.01 -22.59 -11.74
N LEU A 285 12.01 -22.71 -10.85
CA LEU A 285 12.10 -23.61 -9.70
C LEU A 285 12.06 -25.05 -10.18
N THR A 286 13.10 -25.82 -9.86
CA THR A 286 13.22 -27.23 -10.28
C THR A 286 12.97 -28.23 -9.14
N VAL A 287 12.77 -27.75 -7.92
CA VAL A 287 12.42 -28.58 -6.77
C VAL A 287 10.95 -28.99 -6.82
N ALA A 288 10.68 -30.24 -6.45
CA ALA A 288 9.33 -30.77 -6.27
C ALA A 288 8.98 -30.89 -4.79
N ALA A 289 7.71 -30.83 -4.45
CA ALA A 289 7.15 -31.24 -3.15
C ALA A 289 6.50 -32.63 -3.29
N VAL A 290 5.92 -33.18 -2.24
CA VAL A 290 5.23 -34.48 -2.27
C VAL A 290 3.76 -34.40 -1.83
N GLU A 291 2.92 -35.15 -2.54
CA GLU A 291 1.46 -35.31 -2.35
C GLU A 291 0.61 -34.03 -2.36
N ALA A 292 0.75 -33.16 -1.36
CA ALA A 292 -0.04 -31.95 -1.19
C ALA A 292 0.81 -30.83 -0.59
N ILE A 293 0.91 -29.70 -1.29
CA ILE A 293 1.64 -28.52 -0.85
C ILE A 293 0.68 -27.60 -0.10
N SER A 294 1.00 -27.29 1.16
CA SER A 294 0.24 -26.32 1.96
C SER A 294 0.86 -24.92 1.85
N THR A 295 2.19 -24.81 1.88
CA THR A 295 2.90 -23.52 1.82
C THR A 295 4.21 -23.67 1.06
N ALA A 296 4.52 -22.69 0.21
CA ALA A 296 5.85 -22.56 -0.38
C ALA A 296 6.32 -21.10 -0.32
N GLY A 297 7.54 -20.91 0.16
CA GLY A 297 8.27 -19.64 0.15
C GLY A 297 9.49 -19.75 -0.76
N VAL A 298 9.84 -18.67 -1.44
CA VAL A 298 11.02 -18.53 -2.30
C VAL A 298 11.73 -17.24 -1.91
N LEU A 299 13.02 -17.32 -1.70
CA LEU A 299 13.92 -16.19 -1.51
C LEU A 299 15.04 -16.28 -2.54
N ALA A 300 15.17 -15.27 -3.38
CA ALA A 300 16.31 -15.12 -4.27
C ALA A 300 17.53 -14.70 -3.45
N LEU A 301 18.63 -15.42 -3.67
CA LEU A 301 19.92 -15.16 -3.06
C LEU A 301 20.79 -14.37 -4.04
N PRO A 302 21.55 -13.37 -3.55
CA PRO A 302 22.52 -12.65 -4.36
C PRO A 302 23.51 -13.59 -5.07
N SER A 303 23.91 -13.22 -6.27
CA SER A 303 25.09 -13.80 -6.92
C SER A 303 26.37 -13.09 -6.48
N VAL A 304 27.52 -13.70 -6.76
CA VAL A 304 28.83 -13.04 -6.57
C VAL A 304 28.93 -11.74 -7.39
N THR A 305 28.26 -11.66 -8.54
CA THR A 305 28.21 -10.46 -9.38
C THR A 305 27.41 -9.35 -8.69
N ASP A 306 26.28 -9.68 -8.07
CA ASP A 306 25.46 -8.73 -7.31
C ASP A 306 26.24 -8.20 -6.10
N TRP A 307 26.93 -9.09 -5.38
CA TRP A 307 27.78 -8.72 -4.26
C TRP A 307 28.90 -7.74 -4.65
N ARG A 308 29.61 -8.01 -5.75
CA ARG A 308 30.65 -7.10 -6.25
C ARG A 308 30.09 -5.74 -6.67
N ALA A 309 28.93 -5.74 -7.32
CA ALA A 309 28.24 -4.50 -7.69
C ALA A 309 27.84 -3.68 -6.45
N PHE A 310 27.34 -4.35 -5.41
CA PHE A 310 27.05 -3.74 -4.11
C PHE A 310 28.30 -3.10 -3.50
N LYS A 311 29.42 -3.81 -3.43
CA LYS A 311 30.69 -3.26 -2.89
C LYS A 311 31.15 -2.03 -3.67
N GLN A 312 31.08 -2.06 -5.00
CA GLN A 312 31.45 -0.92 -5.84
C GLN A 312 30.58 0.31 -5.58
N LEU A 313 29.28 0.11 -5.35
CA LEU A 313 28.35 1.19 -5.05
C LEU A 313 28.54 1.73 -3.63
N LEU A 314 28.73 0.84 -2.65
CA LEU A 314 29.03 1.23 -1.27
C LEU A 314 30.29 2.09 -1.20
N GLN A 315 31.33 1.75 -1.98
CA GLN A 315 32.55 2.55 -2.10
C GLN A 315 32.31 3.97 -2.63
N GLN A 316 31.28 4.18 -3.46
CA GLN A 316 30.91 5.50 -3.99
C GLN A 316 30.07 6.30 -3.00
N LEU A 317 29.18 5.64 -2.26
CA LEU A 317 28.24 6.28 -1.34
C LEU A 317 28.84 6.53 0.05
N SER A 318 29.59 5.55 0.59
CA SER A 318 30.23 5.60 1.90
C SER A 318 31.57 4.83 1.86
N PRO A 319 32.68 5.52 1.55
CA PRO A 319 34.02 4.91 1.57
C PRO A 319 34.40 4.31 2.93
N GLU A 320 33.89 4.88 4.01
CA GLU A 320 34.09 4.41 5.39
C GLU A 320 33.42 3.03 5.59
N ALA A 321 32.12 2.92 5.27
CA ALA A 321 31.40 1.66 5.37
C ALA A 321 31.97 0.58 4.43
N ALA A 322 32.46 0.96 3.25
CA ALA A 322 33.15 0.04 2.34
C ALA A 322 34.46 -0.50 2.94
N THR A 323 35.19 0.34 3.69
CA THR A 323 36.41 -0.08 4.39
C THR A 323 36.08 -1.03 5.54
N GLU A 324 35.05 -0.71 6.34
CA GLU A 324 34.57 -1.59 7.42
C GLU A 324 34.11 -2.96 6.88
N LEU A 325 33.36 -2.97 5.78
CA LEU A 325 32.94 -4.21 5.12
C LEU A 325 34.14 -5.05 4.67
N THR A 326 35.16 -4.43 4.10
CA THR A 326 36.39 -5.12 3.67
C THR A 326 37.14 -5.72 4.87
N GLN A 327 37.19 -5.00 5.99
CA GLN A 327 37.78 -5.53 7.23
C GLN A 327 36.97 -6.71 7.79
N ALA A 328 35.64 -6.63 7.73
CA ALA A 328 34.76 -7.73 8.14
C ALA A 328 34.94 -8.97 7.25
N GLU A 329 35.07 -8.81 5.92
CA GLU A 329 35.37 -9.91 4.98
C GLU A 329 36.72 -10.57 5.33
N GLN A 330 37.76 -9.78 5.65
CA GLN A 330 39.07 -10.31 6.07
C GLN A 330 38.98 -11.08 7.39
N ALA A 331 38.30 -10.52 8.39
CA ALA A 331 38.09 -11.19 9.67
C ALA A 331 37.30 -12.50 9.50
N MET A 332 36.30 -12.51 8.61
CA MET A 332 35.55 -13.71 8.25
C MET A 332 36.45 -14.76 7.59
N GLN A 333 37.31 -14.36 6.65
CA GLN A 333 38.28 -15.25 6.01
C GLN A 333 39.28 -15.85 7.01
N GLU A 334 39.77 -15.05 7.96
CA GLU A 334 40.68 -15.50 9.02
C GLU A 334 40.00 -16.44 10.02
N TYR A 335 38.74 -16.17 10.36
CA TYR A 335 38.00 -16.91 11.38
C TYR A 335 37.24 -18.12 10.84
N LEU A 336 36.79 -18.13 9.58
CA LEU A 336 36.00 -19.21 9.00
C LEU A 336 36.72 -19.95 7.87
N GLY A 337 37.87 -19.44 7.39
CA GLY A 337 38.62 -20.04 6.29
C GLY A 337 38.09 -19.74 4.89
N PHE A 338 37.02 -18.96 4.77
CA PHE A 338 36.41 -18.51 3.52
C PHE A 338 35.75 -17.13 3.70
N ASP A 339 35.55 -16.41 2.59
CA ASP A 339 34.89 -15.10 2.60
C ASP A 339 33.44 -15.20 2.09
N ILE A 340 32.75 -14.06 2.04
CA ILE A 340 31.37 -13.99 1.57
C ILE A 340 31.23 -14.23 0.05
N GLU A 341 32.27 -13.98 -0.75
CA GLU A 341 32.25 -14.29 -2.18
C GLU A 341 32.29 -15.80 -2.41
N ASP A 342 33.02 -16.55 -1.57
CA ASP A 342 33.00 -18.01 -1.56
C ASP A 342 31.60 -18.55 -1.26
N TRP A 343 30.88 -17.94 -0.30
CA TRP A 343 29.48 -18.29 -0.04
C TRP A 343 28.61 -18.09 -1.28
N TRP A 344 28.63 -16.91 -1.89
CA TRP A 344 27.80 -16.60 -3.06
C TRP A 344 28.19 -17.40 -4.32
N GLN A 345 29.42 -17.91 -4.38
CA GLN A 345 29.85 -18.87 -5.40
C GLN A 345 29.35 -20.30 -5.12
N THR A 346 29.08 -20.63 -3.86
CA THR A 346 28.67 -21.98 -3.42
C THR A 346 27.15 -22.19 -3.47
N ILE A 347 26.37 -21.21 -3.00
CA ILE A 347 24.91 -21.35 -2.80
C ILE A 347 24.09 -20.43 -3.73
N GLY A 348 22.82 -20.77 -3.94
CA GLY A 348 21.84 -20.01 -4.75
C GLY A 348 21.60 -20.58 -6.15
N PRO A 349 20.83 -19.87 -7.00
CA PRO A 349 20.28 -18.52 -6.79
C PRO A 349 19.04 -18.45 -5.90
N GLU A 350 18.49 -19.56 -5.41
CA GLU A 350 17.30 -19.53 -4.58
C GLU A 350 17.38 -20.42 -3.34
N TRP A 351 16.66 -20.00 -2.30
CA TRP A 351 16.30 -20.81 -1.14
C TRP A 351 14.78 -20.88 -1.06
N LEU A 352 14.25 -22.09 -0.93
CA LEU A 352 12.83 -22.31 -0.71
C LEU A 352 12.55 -22.79 0.71
N TYR A 353 11.39 -22.40 1.22
CA TYR A 353 10.70 -23.04 2.33
C TYR A 353 9.51 -23.81 1.77
N ILE A 354 9.31 -25.06 2.19
CA ILE A 354 8.18 -25.88 1.73
C ILE A 354 7.54 -26.56 2.94
N ASP A 355 6.22 -26.52 2.98
CA ASP A 355 5.35 -27.29 3.87
C ASP A 355 4.44 -28.14 2.98
N ASP A 356 4.65 -29.47 3.04
CA ASP A 356 3.88 -30.46 2.29
C ASP A 356 3.51 -31.67 3.15
N ALA A 357 3.04 -32.77 2.55
CA ALA A 357 2.64 -33.97 3.28
C ALA A 357 3.75 -34.63 4.12
N ALA A 358 5.03 -34.40 3.79
CA ALA A 358 6.17 -34.87 4.57
C ALA A 358 6.49 -33.96 5.78
N GLY A 359 6.01 -32.72 5.76
CA GLY A 359 6.24 -31.71 6.79
C GLY A 359 6.99 -30.49 6.27
N GLN A 360 7.69 -29.80 7.18
CA GLN A 360 8.34 -28.52 6.90
C GLN A 360 9.84 -28.68 6.68
N TYR A 361 10.34 -28.19 5.55
CA TYR A 361 11.75 -28.24 5.21
C TYR A 361 12.18 -27.07 4.31
N GLY A 362 13.48 -26.80 4.29
CA GLY A 362 14.11 -25.87 3.36
C GLY A 362 14.70 -26.60 2.16
N ALA A 363 14.73 -25.96 1.00
CA ALA A 363 15.48 -26.43 -0.17
C ALA A 363 16.41 -25.31 -0.64
N LEU A 364 17.70 -25.44 -0.33
CA LEU A 364 18.73 -24.47 -0.74
C LEU A 364 19.41 -24.99 -2.00
N ARG A 365 19.39 -24.20 -3.09
CA ARG A 365 20.12 -24.59 -4.29
C ARG A 365 21.63 -24.44 -4.06
N ILE A 366 22.40 -25.45 -4.46
CA ILE A 366 23.85 -25.49 -4.35
C ILE A 366 24.44 -25.40 -5.76
N ARG A 367 25.25 -24.36 -6.01
CA ARG A 367 25.95 -24.13 -7.28
C ARG A 367 27.18 -25.02 -7.43
N ASP A 368 27.89 -25.24 -6.33
CA ASP A 368 29.13 -26.01 -6.27
C ASP A 368 29.15 -26.91 -5.03
N TRP A 369 28.76 -28.17 -5.24
CA TRP A 369 28.70 -29.18 -4.17
C TRP A 369 30.09 -29.50 -3.58
N ALA A 370 31.13 -29.52 -4.41
CA ALA A 370 32.48 -29.83 -3.93
C ALA A 370 32.99 -28.73 -3.00
N ARG A 371 32.69 -27.47 -3.33
CA ARG A 371 33.01 -26.33 -2.45
C ARG A 371 32.16 -26.35 -1.18
N PHE A 372 30.87 -26.63 -1.29
CA PHE A 372 29.98 -26.76 -0.12
C PHE A 372 30.47 -27.82 0.87
N GLU A 373 30.85 -29.00 0.39
CA GLU A 373 31.41 -30.07 1.21
C GLU A 373 32.74 -29.67 1.85
N ALA A 374 33.64 -29.01 1.10
CA ALA A 374 34.91 -28.54 1.61
C ALA A 374 34.74 -27.48 2.72
N MET A 375 33.86 -26.50 2.52
CA MET A 375 33.54 -25.47 3.52
C MET A 375 32.90 -26.09 4.76
N THR A 376 31.92 -26.97 4.58
CA THR A 376 31.23 -27.63 5.69
C THR A 376 32.19 -28.52 6.49
N GLY A 377 33.05 -29.29 5.80
CA GLY A 377 34.09 -30.09 6.43
C GLY A 377 35.07 -29.26 7.25
N HIS A 378 35.52 -28.13 6.69
CA HIS A 378 36.39 -27.19 7.40
C HIS A 378 35.73 -26.64 8.67
N LEU A 379 34.46 -26.23 8.61
CA LEU A 379 33.71 -25.77 9.79
C LEU A 379 33.56 -26.86 10.85
N ILE A 380 33.27 -28.09 10.44
CA ILE A 380 33.14 -29.23 11.36
C ILE A 380 34.45 -29.47 12.10
N GLU A 381 35.58 -29.49 11.39
CA GLU A 381 36.90 -29.70 11.98
C GLU A 381 37.33 -28.54 12.88
N GLN A 382 37.14 -27.30 12.41
CA GLN A 382 37.59 -26.10 13.11
C GLN A 382 36.84 -25.86 14.43
N PHE A 383 35.52 -26.04 14.41
CA PHE A 383 34.67 -25.78 15.58
C PHE A 383 34.32 -27.04 16.37
N GLY A 384 34.82 -28.21 15.96
CA GLY A 384 34.53 -29.48 16.61
C GLY A 384 33.04 -29.82 16.62
N LEU A 385 32.34 -29.50 15.53
CA LEU A 385 30.89 -29.72 15.41
C LEU A 385 30.58 -31.21 15.36
N GLY A 386 29.46 -31.62 15.96
CA GLY A 386 29.01 -33.00 15.86
C GLY A 386 28.49 -33.28 14.46
N PHE A 387 29.09 -34.22 13.74
CA PHE A 387 28.63 -34.61 12.40
C PHE A 387 28.46 -36.13 12.31
N GLU A 388 27.29 -36.58 11.86
CA GLU A 388 27.05 -37.98 11.53
C GLU A 388 26.34 -38.11 10.18
N GLN A 389 26.62 -39.20 9.48
CA GLN A 389 25.87 -39.61 8.29
C GLN A 389 25.28 -40.99 8.49
N ARG A 390 24.04 -41.18 8.05
CA ARG A 390 23.33 -42.46 8.09
C ARG A 390 22.70 -42.76 6.75
N GLN A 391 22.82 -44.01 6.31
CA GLN A 391 22.21 -44.48 5.08
C GLN A 391 20.91 -45.25 5.40
N ILE A 392 19.79 -44.83 4.81
CA ILE A 392 18.48 -45.46 4.97
C ILE A 392 17.89 -45.63 3.57
N ASN A 393 17.53 -46.86 3.18
CA ASN A 393 17.01 -47.18 1.84
C ASN A 393 17.90 -46.65 0.70
N ASP A 394 19.22 -46.87 0.81
CA ASP A 394 20.26 -46.40 -0.13
C ASP A 394 20.41 -44.86 -0.24
N ILE A 395 19.67 -44.07 0.53
CA ILE A 395 19.78 -42.61 0.59
C ILE A 395 20.61 -42.20 1.81
N SER A 396 21.56 -41.29 1.61
CA SER A 396 22.42 -40.76 2.68
C SER A 396 21.80 -39.51 3.30
N TYR A 397 21.66 -39.53 4.62
CA TYR A 397 21.18 -38.41 5.44
C TYR A 397 22.32 -37.93 6.33
N SER A 398 22.55 -36.62 6.33
CA SER A 398 23.54 -35.95 7.16
C SER A 398 22.87 -35.29 8.35
N HIS A 399 23.57 -35.25 9.48
CA HIS A 399 23.15 -34.59 10.71
C HIS A 399 24.32 -33.78 11.26
N LEU A 400 24.09 -32.48 11.46
CA LEU A 400 25.01 -31.57 12.11
C LEU A 400 24.40 -31.11 13.45
N THR A 401 25.21 -31.21 14.49
CA THR A 401 24.94 -30.69 15.83
C THR A 401 25.84 -29.47 16.05
N ILE A 402 25.20 -28.31 16.17
CA ILE A 402 25.85 -27.04 16.42
C ILE A 402 25.69 -26.72 17.92
N PRO A 403 26.78 -26.63 18.71
CA PRO A 403 26.68 -26.27 20.12
C PRO A 403 26.16 -24.84 20.26
N SER A 404 25.55 -24.53 21.40
CA SER A 404 25.17 -23.15 21.71
C SER A 404 26.42 -22.29 21.90
N PHE A 405 26.49 -21.15 21.21
CA PHE A 405 27.59 -20.18 21.33
C PHE A 405 27.30 -19.09 22.39
N TYR A 406 26.22 -19.23 23.17
CA TYR A 406 25.92 -18.31 24.27
C TYR A 406 26.91 -18.52 25.42
N ASN A 407 27.86 -17.59 25.56
CA ASN A 407 28.82 -17.56 26.65
C ASN A 407 28.21 -16.85 27.87
N THR A 408 28.05 -17.56 28.98
CA THR A 408 27.44 -17.03 30.23
C THR A 408 28.41 -16.26 31.12
N ASP A 409 29.65 -16.06 30.68
CA ASP A 409 30.74 -15.90 31.64
C ASP A 409 30.95 -14.48 32.19
N ASP A 410 30.37 -13.41 31.62
CA ASP A 410 30.58 -12.06 32.18
C ASP A 410 29.37 -11.09 32.18
N GLU A 411 28.46 -11.08 31.18
CA GLU A 411 27.46 -10.00 31.07
C GLU A 411 26.11 -10.24 31.77
N PHE A 412 25.79 -11.48 32.15
CA PHE A 412 24.48 -11.85 32.71
C PHE A 412 24.53 -12.60 34.04
N ALA A 413 25.71 -12.71 34.66
CA ALA A 413 25.90 -13.43 35.92
C ALA A 413 24.98 -12.91 37.04
N ASP A 414 24.69 -11.60 37.07
CA ASP A 414 23.80 -10.98 38.06
C ASP A 414 22.30 -11.30 37.82
N LEU A 415 21.92 -11.57 36.57
CA LEU A 415 20.55 -11.92 36.17
C LEU A 415 20.25 -13.43 36.34
N ALA A 416 21.29 -14.26 36.42
CA ALA A 416 21.18 -15.71 36.62
C ALA A 416 20.62 -16.14 38.00
N ASN A 417 20.53 -15.19 38.96
CA ASN A 417 19.93 -15.43 40.28
C ASN A 417 18.39 -15.42 40.27
N ASP A 418 17.76 -14.92 39.19
CA ASP A 418 16.32 -15.09 38.99
C ASP A 418 16.04 -16.50 38.45
N ARG A 419 15.21 -17.28 39.17
CA ARG A 419 14.93 -18.69 38.83
C ARG A 419 14.30 -18.85 37.45
N LEU A 420 13.53 -17.87 36.97
CA LEU A 420 12.91 -17.93 35.65
C LEU A 420 13.95 -17.65 34.56
N ILE A 421 14.79 -16.63 34.76
CA ILE A 421 15.86 -16.25 33.83
C ILE A 421 16.92 -17.35 33.73
N GLY A 422 17.32 -17.94 34.86
CA GLY A 422 18.27 -19.06 34.88
C GLY A 422 17.76 -20.33 34.18
N VAL A 423 16.44 -20.56 34.16
CA VAL A 423 15.82 -21.65 33.37
C VAL A 423 15.83 -21.31 31.89
N ILE A 424 15.46 -20.08 31.51
CA ILE A 424 15.50 -19.61 30.12
C ILE A 424 16.93 -19.71 29.55
N MET A 425 17.94 -19.28 30.31
CA MET A 425 19.35 -19.37 29.91
C MET A 425 19.85 -20.80 29.78
N LYS A 426 19.41 -21.73 30.63
CA LYS A 426 19.75 -23.15 30.47
C LYS A 426 19.08 -23.76 29.24
N LEU A 427 17.87 -23.35 28.91
CA LEU A 427 17.18 -23.81 27.70
C LEU A 427 17.83 -23.26 26.43
N SER A 428 18.35 -22.02 26.44
CA SER A 428 19.08 -21.43 25.31
C SER A 428 20.48 -22.03 25.08
N GLN A 429 20.97 -22.87 26.00
CA GLN A 429 22.21 -23.64 25.84
C GLN A 429 22.01 -24.94 25.06
N ALA A 430 20.78 -25.30 24.68
CA ALA A 430 20.53 -26.49 23.87
C ALA A 430 21.25 -26.40 22.51
N ALA A 431 21.81 -27.52 22.07
CA ALA A 431 22.43 -27.61 20.76
C ALA A 431 21.37 -27.46 19.66
N THR A 432 21.75 -26.82 18.56
CA THR A 432 20.92 -26.77 17.34
C THR A 432 21.22 -27.99 16.48
N HIS A 433 20.18 -28.66 16.02
CA HIS A 433 20.28 -29.85 15.18
C HIS A 433 19.77 -29.53 13.79
N VAL A 434 20.55 -29.86 12.77
CA VAL A 434 20.19 -29.67 11.36
C VAL A 434 20.40 -30.99 10.63
N TYR A 435 19.39 -31.45 9.90
CA TYR A 435 19.44 -32.66 9.09
C TYR A 435 19.31 -32.28 7.62
N TRP A 436 20.04 -32.95 6.74
CA TRP A 436 19.87 -32.74 5.31
C TRP A 436 20.17 -33.96 4.46
N LYS A 437 19.70 -33.90 3.22
CA LYS A 437 20.12 -34.77 2.12
C LYS A 437 20.37 -33.94 0.85
N GLN A 438 21.13 -34.52 -0.06
CA GLN A 438 21.28 -33.98 -1.41
C GLN A 438 20.17 -34.53 -2.30
N GLU A 439 19.53 -33.66 -3.08
CA GLU A 439 18.53 -34.01 -4.09
C GLU A 439 18.74 -33.13 -5.33
N ASN A 440 19.31 -33.73 -6.38
CA ASN A 440 19.76 -32.99 -7.57
C ASN A 440 20.70 -31.83 -7.17
N ASP A 441 20.31 -30.60 -7.54
CA ASP A 441 21.04 -29.36 -7.23
C ASP A 441 20.64 -28.76 -5.87
N TYR A 442 19.76 -29.41 -5.08
CA TYR A 442 19.26 -28.87 -3.83
C TYR A 442 19.78 -29.63 -2.60
N LEU A 443 20.11 -28.86 -1.57
CA LEU A 443 20.27 -29.29 -0.20
C LEU A 443 18.90 -29.21 0.49
N ILE A 444 18.29 -30.36 0.76
CA ILE A 444 17.00 -30.43 1.45
C ILE A 444 17.25 -30.51 2.95
N LEU A 445 16.85 -29.47 3.69
CA LEU A 445 17.15 -29.22 5.10
C LEU A 445 15.90 -29.38 5.97
N ALA A 446 15.97 -30.15 7.04
CA ALA A 446 14.87 -30.28 8.01
C ALA A 446 15.39 -30.25 9.46
N SER A 447 14.49 -29.91 10.39
CA SER A 447 14.78 -29.93 11.83
C SER A 447 14.85 -31.35 12.41
N VAL A 448 14.25 -32.32 11.72
CA VAL A 448 14.24 -33.74 12.09
C VAL A 448 14.40 -34.61 10.84
N PRO A 449 15.07 -35.78 10.94
CA PRO A 449 15.31 -36.63 9.78
C PRO A 449 14.04 -37.29 9.25
N GLN A 450 12.99 -37.44 10.07
CA GLN A 450 11.72 -38.06 9.68
C GLN A 450 11.07 -37.33 8.50
N VAL A 451 11.11 -36.00 8.49
CA VAL A 451 10.57 -35.20 7.36
C VAL A 451 11.28 -35.55 6.06
N LEU A 452 12.61 -35.72 6.09
CA LEU A 452 13.39 -36.09 4.91
C LEU A 452 13.09 -37.54 4.46
N ILE A 453 12.95 -38.45 5.41
CA ILE A 453 12.64 -39.87 5.15
C ILE A 453 11.23 -40.02 4.57
N ASP A 454 10.24 -39.33 5.15
CA ASP A 454 8.85 -39.36 4.68
C ASP A 454 8.74 -38.72 3.30
N ARG A 455 9.46 -37.62 3.05
CA ARG A 455 9.55 -37.00 1.72
C ARG A 455 10.04 -37.99 0.65
N ASP A 456 10.98 -38.87 0.97
CA ASP A 456 11.46 -39.89 0.04
C ASP A 456 10.47 -41.03 -0.17
N ALA A 457 9.65 -41.33 0.84
CA ALA A 457 8.65 -42.39 0.78
C ALA A 457 7.35 -41.97 0.08
N LEU A 458 6.94 -40.70 0.21
CA LEU A 458 5.66 -40.18 -0.27
C LEU A 458 5.73 -39.80 -1.76
N LYS A 459 4.63 -40.07 -2.48
CA LYS A 459 4.44 -39.81 -3.92
C LYS A 459 2.96 -39.51 -4.19
N PRO A 460 2.60 -38.72 -5.22
CA PRO A 460 3.44 -38.22 -6.31
C PRO A 460 4.29 -37.01 -5.93
N GLU A 461 5.32 -36.74 -6.75
CA GLU A 461 6.06 -35.48 -6.72
C GLU A 461 5.26 -34.39 -7.45
N LEU A 462 5.24 -33.18 -6.88
CA LEU A 462 4.55 -32.01 -7.40
C LEU A 462 5.57 -30.88 -7.63
N PRO A 463 5.81 -30.43 -8.87
CA PRO A 463 6.70 -29.31 -9.12
C PRO A 463 6.20 -28.03 -8.43
N VAL A 464 7.03 -27.42 -7.59
CA VAL A 464 6.62 -26.25 -6.77
C VAL A 464 6.27 -25.06 -7.66
N GLY A 465 7.02 -24.85 -8.76
CA GLY A 465 6.74 -23.80 -9.73
C GLY A 465 5.38 -23.96 -10.43
N ASP A 466 4.97 -25.20 -10.72
CA ASP A 466 3.66 -25.49 -11.32
C ASP A 466 2.54 -25.25 -10.31
N TRP A 467 2.72 -25.65 -9.04
CA TRP A 467 1.75 -25.36 -7.99
C TRP A 467 1.52 -23.85 -7.80
N LEU A 468 2.62 -23.07 -7.71
CA LEU A 468 2.57 -21.61 -7.61
C LEU A 468 1.82 -20.98 -8.81
N THR A 469 2.17 -21.39 -10.03
CA THR A 469 1.63 -20.78 -11.26
C THR A 469 0.19 -21.22 -11.55
N GLN A 470 -0.10 -22.52 -11.41
CA GLN A 470 -1.35 -23.11 -11.86
C GLN A 470 -2.42 -23.17 -10.77
N GLN A 471 -2.05 -23.45 -9.51
CA GLN A 471 -3.01 -23.57 -8.41
C GLN A 471 -3.17 -22.24 -7.67
N ILE A 472 -2.07 -21.64 -7.23
CA ILE A 472 -2.11 -20.37 -6.48
C ILE A 472 -2.35 -19.17 -7.41
N LYS A 473 -1.89 -19.23 -8.67
CA LYS A 473 -1.88 -18.10 -9.63
C LYS A 473 -0.87 -16.99 -9.29
N LEU A 474 0.23 -17.37 -8.63
CA LEU A 474 1.33 -16.47 -8.27
C LEU A 474 2.65 -17.00 -8.87
N PRO A 475 2.97 -16.69 -10.14
CA PRO A 475 4.15 -17.23 -10.80
C PRO A 475 5.45 -16.77 -10.10
N SER A 476 6.38 -17.69 -9.92
CA SER A 476 7.68 -17.46 -9.25
C SER A 476 8.71 -16.71 -10.09
N GLU A 477 8.44 -16.50 -11.38
CA GLU A 477 9.31 -15.76 -12.29
C GLU A 477 9.63 -14.38 -11.71
N ASN A 478 10.89 -13.97 -11.75
CA ASN A 478 11.38 -12.71 -11.18
C ASN A 478 11.17 -12.55 -9.66
N ALA A 479 10.72 -13.57 -8.92
CA ALA A 479 10.47 -13.46 -7.48
C ALA A 479 11.77 -13.29 -6.70
N VAL A 480 12.00 -12.08 -6.17
CA VAL A 480 13.04 -11.83 -5.16
C VAL A 480 12.62 -12.46 -3.85
N PHE A 481 11.34 -12.29 -3.51
CA PHE A 481 10.70 -12.99 -2.42
C PHE A 481 9.27 -13.31 -2.83
N ALA A 482 8.85 -14.55 -2.61
CA ALA A 482 7.45 -14.93 -2.74
C ALA A 482 7.08 -15.90 -1.62
N VAL A 483 5.88 -15.77 -1.09
CA VAL A 483 5.30 -16.77 -0.20
C VAL A 483 3.87 -17.00 -0.62
N ALA A 484 3.50 -18.28 -0.72
CA ALA A 484 2.16 -18.70 -1.06
C ALA A 484 1.71 -19.78 -0.09
N THR A 485 0.44 -19.74 0.28
CA THR A 485 -0.17 -20.73 1.16
C THR A 485 -1.57 -21.08 0.68
N GLN A 486 -1.97 -22.31 0.92
CA GLN A 486 -3.29 -22.84 0.64
C GLN A 486 -3.96 -23.17 1.97
N ALA A 487 -5.12 -22.57 2.24
CA ALA A 487 -5.82 -22.70 3.52
C ALA A 487 -7.26 -23.18 3.34
N ASP A 488 -7.61 -24.25 4.05
CA ASP A 488 -8.94 -24.86 4.01
C ASP A 488 -9.99 -24.01 4.73
N GLY A 489 -11.20 -23.99 4.20
CA GLY A 489 -12.37 -23.38 4.84
C GLY A 489 -12.44 -21.85 4.79
N ILE A 490 -11.35 -21.14 4.49
CA ILE A 490 -11.32 -19.67 4.40
C ILE A 490 -12.32 -19.12 3.37
N PRO A 491 -12.44 -19.64 2.13
CA PRO A 491 -13.41 -19.13 1.17
C PRO A 491 -14.85 -19.24 1.66
N SER A 492 -15.18 -20.37 2.31
CA SER A 492 -16.53 -20.60 2.88
C SER A 492 -16.82 -19.69 4.07
N MET A 493 -15.83 -19.44 4.92
CA MET A 493 -15.96 -18.52 6.06
C MET A 493 -16.23 -17.09 5.57
N PHE A 494 -15.45 -16.60 4.60
CA PHE A 494 -15.63 -15.25 4.06
C PHE A 494 -16.92 -15.10 3.26
N TYR A 495 -17.39 -16.16 2.59
CA TYR A 495 -18.73 -16.19 2.01
C TYR A 495 -19.84 -15.98 3.05
N GLN A 496 -19.76 -16.68 4.19
CA GLN A 496 -20.73 -16.51 5.27
C GLN A 496 -20.66 -15.11 5.89
N TRP A 497 -19.46 -14.55 6.05
CA TRP A 497 -19.29 -13.17 6.51
C TRP A 497 -19.87 -12.16 5.52
N HIS A 498 -19.72 -12.41 4.22
CA HIS A 498 -20.36 -11.58 3.19
C HIS A 498 -21.89 -11.61 3.34
N LEU A 499 -22.50 -12.78 3.50
CA LEU A 499 -23.96 -12.89 3.72
C LEU A 499 -24.42 -12.18 5.02
N GLN A 500 -23.66 -12.33 6.11
CA GLN A 500 -23.95 -11.63 7.37
C GLN A 500 -23.82 -10.11 7.23
N MET A 501 -22.83 -9.64 6.47
CA MET A 501 -22.69 -8.23 6.13
C MET A 501 -23.89 -7.71 5.32
N LEU A 502 -24.37 -8.47 4.34
CA LEU A 502 -25.58 -8.09 3.57
C LEU A 502 -26.81 -8.02 4.48
N GLN A 503 -26.98 -8.99 5.38
CA GLN A 503 -28.06 -8.98 6.37
C GLN A 503 -27.98 -7.74 7.27
N TYR A 504 -26.79 -7.46 7.82
CA TYR A 504 -26.55 -6.31 8.68
C TYR A 504 -26.81 -4.97 7.95
N LEU A 505 -26.36 -4.86 6.70
CA LEU A 505 -26.65 -3.69 5.86
C LEU A 505 -28.16 -3.53 5.63
N GLY A 506 -28.86 -4.64 5.37
CA GLY A 506 -30.32 -4.66 5.24
C GLY A 506 -31.03 -4.13 6.49
N ASP A 507 -30.60 -4.58 7.67
CA ASP A 507 -31.16 -4.12 8.94
C ASP A 507 -30.88 -2.63 9.18
N ILE A 508 -29.66 -2.16 8.90
CA ILE A 508 -29.29 -0.74 9.01
C ILE A 508 -30.20 0.11 8.14
N VAL A 509 -30.40 -0.26 6.88
CA VAL A 509 -31.15 0.55 5.92
C VAL A 509 -32.66 0.28 5.95
N GLU A 510 -33.14 -0.45 6.96
CA GLU A 510 -34.55 -0.82 7.16
C GLU A 510 -35.15 -1.56 5.95
N ARG A 511 -34.32 -2.35 5.25
CA ARG A 511 -34.68 -3.25 4.15
C ARG A 511 -34.13 -4.64 4.43
N PRO A 512 -34.80 -5.46 5.25
CA PRO A 512 -34.33 -6.78 5.63
C PRO A 512 -34.03 -7.63 4.38
N VAL A 513 -32.84 -8.22 4.35
CA VAL A 513 -32.38 -9.06 3.23
C VAL A 513 -32.84 -10.50 3.46
N ASP A 514 -33.51 -11.09 2.46
CA ASP A 514 -33.79 -12.52 2.45
C ASP A 514 -32.59 -13.31 1.92
N LEU A 515 -31.85 -13.93 2.82
CA LEU A 515 -30.69 -14.75 2.46
C LEU A 515 -31.07 -16.11 1.82
N PHE A 516 -32.33 -16.55 1.92
CA PHE A 516 -32.76 -17.82 1.32
C PHE A 516 -32.80 -17.78 -0.21
N ASP A 517 -32.89 -16.58 -0.80
CA ASP A 517 -32.82 -16.35 -2.24
C ASP A 517 -31.39 -16.38 -2.79
N LEU A 518 -30.38 -16.36 -1.91
CA LEU A 518 -28.97 -16.43 -2.28
C LEU A 518 -28.47 -17.88 -2.28
N PRO A 519 -27.56 -18.24 -3.21
CA PRO A 519 -27.06 -19.59 -3.30
C PRO A 519 -26.25 -20.00 -2.06
N THR A 520 -26.17 -21.29 -1.80
CA THR A 520 -25.27 -21.87 -0.79
C THR A 520 -23.83 -21.96 -1.33
N PRO A 521 -22.80 -22.06 -0.46
CA PRO A 521 -21.41 -22.26 -0.89
C PRO A 521 -21.22 -23.41 -1.91
N ARG A 522 -22.04 -24.46 -1.79
CA ARG A 522 -22.00 -25.60 -2.71
C ARG A 522 -22.60 -25.27 -4.08
N GLN A 523 -23.64 -24.43 -4.13
CA GLN A 523 -24.27 -24.02 -5.38
C GLN A 523 -23.43 -23.01 -6.17
N VAL A 524 -22.60 -22.22 -5.49
CA VAL A 524 -21.61 -21.34 -6.14
C VAL A 524 -20.28 -22.04 -6.46
N GLU A 525 -20.16 -23.34 -6.15
CA GLU A 525 -18.95 -24.13 -6.37
C GLU A 525 -17.69 -23.51 -5.74
N LEU A 526 -17.83 -22.95 -4.53
CA LEU A 526 -16.70 -22.37 -3.81
C LEU A 526 -15.62 -23.42 -3.58
N PRO A 527 -14.34 -23.07 -3.79
CA PRO A 527 -13.25 -24.00 -3.53
C PRO A 527 -13.19 -24.33 -2.03
N ALA A 528 -12.87 -25.59 -1.72
CA ALA A 528 -12.71 -26.03 -0.34
C ALA A 528 -11.53 -25.33 0.36
N SER A 529 -10.50 -24.99 -0.42
CA SER A 529 -9.27 -24.33 0.01
C SER A 529 -9.04 -23.05 -0.80
N GLY A 530 -8.69 -21.96 -0.12
CA GLY A 530 -8.27 -20.73 -0.77
C GLY A 530 -6.75 -20.68 -0.96
N GLY A 531 -6.30 -20.06 -2.04
CA GLY A 531 -4.89 -19.76 -2.33
C GLY A 531 -4.57 -18.31 -2.06
N TYR A 532 -3.49 -18.08 -1.32
CA TYR A 532 -3.07 -16.77 -0.83
C TYR A 532 -1.60 -16.57 -1.06
N GLY A 533 -1.15 -15.34 -1.32
CA GLY A 533 0.27 -15.10 -1.42
C GLY A 533 0.70 -13.66 -1.48
N PHE A 534 2.00 -13.49 -1.31
CA PHE A 534 2.74 -12.24 -1.41
C PHE A 534 3.92 -12.46 -2.35
N LYS A 535 4.19 -11.49 -3.23
CA LYS A 535 5.38 -11.48 -4.08
C LYS A 535 6.00 -10.10 -4.13
N LEU A 536 7.31 -10.03 -3.91
CA LEU A 536 8.19 -8.96 -4.34
C LEU A 536 9.00 -9.49 -5.54
N GLY A 537 8.73 -8.96 -6.72
CA GLY A 537 9.38 -9.36 -7.97
C GLY A 537 10.33 -8.27 -8.50
N SER A 538 11.50 -8.66 -9.00
CA SER A 538 12.45 -7.81 -9.72
C SER A 538 12.93 -8.55 -10.97
N GLY A 539 12.39 -8.19 -12.12
CA GLY A 539 12.78 -8.71 -13.44
C GLY A 539 13.70 -7.75 -14.20
N ALA A 540 14.08 -8.11 -15.42
CA ALA A 540 14.96 -7.30 -16.27
C ALA A 540 14.44 -5.88 -16.56
N ASP A 541 13.12 -5.68 -16.55
CA ASP A 541 12.46 -4.42 -16.90
C ASP A 541 11.25 -4.10 -16.00
N ARG A 542 11.07 -4.81 -14.88
CA ARG A 542 9.92 -4.62 -13.99
C ARG A 542 10.22 -4.85 -12.51
N LEU A 543 9.67 -3.99 -11.66
CA LEU A 543 9.57 -4.16 -10.21
C LEU A 543 8.10 -4.34 -9.87
N GLU A 544 7.77 -5.35 -9.07
CA GLU A 544 6.38 -5.59 -8.68
C GLU A 544 6.25 -6.00 -7.22
N LEU A 545 5.15 -5.56 -6.62
CA LEU A 545 4.65 -6.00 -5.33
C LEU A 545 3.23 -6.51 -5.56
N GLU A 546 2.94 -7.75 -5.22
CA GLU A 546 1.65 -8.38 -5.47
C GLU A 546 1.17 -9.14 -4.22
N LEU A 547 -0.06 -8.83 -3.79
CA LEU A 547 -0.85 -9.61 -2.84
C LEU A 547 -1.93 -10.35 -3.62
N LEU A 548 -2.09 -11.64 -3.37
CA LEU A 548 -3.08 -12.49 -4.01
C LEU A 548 -3.99 -13.15 -2.98
N TYR A 549 -5.29 -13.13 -3.25
CA TYR A 549 -6.35 -13.64 -2.36
C TYR A 549 -7.60 -14.00 -3.17
N GLU A 550 -8.55 -14.74 -2.56
CA GLU A 550 -9.76 -15.15 -3.28
C GLU A 550 -10.71 -13.99 -3.53
N THR A 551 -11.12 -13.30 -2.46
CA THR A 551 -12.19 -12.30 -2.53
C THR A 551 -11.84 -11.04 -1.76
N ASN A 552 -11.29 -11.16 -0.55
CA ASN A 552 -11.02 -10.07 0.37
C ASN A 552 -9.56 -10.12 0.85
N PRO A 553 -8.83 -9.00 0.86
CA PRO A 553 -7.43 -8.98 1.30
C PRO A 553 -7.25 -9.39 2.77
N LEU A 554 -8.28 -9.26 3.62
CA LEU A 554 -8.22 -9.71 5.00
C LEU A 554 -8.10 -11.23 5.11
N GLU A 555 -8.42 -12.00 4.08
CA GLU A 555 -8.24 -13.45 4.06
C GLU A 555 -6.78 -13.85 4.32
N LEU A 556 -5.80 -13.04 3.90
CA LEU A 556 -4.39 -13.31 4.18
C LEU A 556 -4.10 -13.39 5.69
N LEU A 557 -4.85 -12.66 6.52
CA LEU A 557 -4.71 -12.69 7.97
C LEU A 557 -5.27 -13.97 8.59
N PHE A 558 -6.04 -14.77 7.86
CA PHE A 558 -6.60 -16.03 8.34
C PHE A 558 -5.98 -17.25 7.63
N ALA A 559 -5.31 -17.03 6.51
CA ALA A 559 -4.65 -18.05 5.73
C ALA A 559 -3.43 -18.67 6.44
N GLY A 560 -2.75 -17.92 7.32
CA GLY A 560 -1.64 -18.45 8.11
C GLY A 560 -2.13 -19.34 9.26
N ASN A 561 -1.37 -20.39 9.59
CA ASN A 561 -1.58 -21.19 10.81
C ASN A 561 -1.79 -20.24 12.01
N THR A 562 -2.86 -20.46 12.77
CA THR A 562 -3.50 -19.50 13.69
C THR A 562 -2.58 -18.67 14.62
N MET A 563 -1.35 -19.10 14.87
CA MET A 563 -0.36 -18.36 15.67
C MET A 563 0.41 -17.26 14.91
N THR A 564 0.77 -17.47 13.64
CA THR A 564 1.49 -16.43 12.85
C THR A 564 0.56 -15.28 12.47
N SER A 565 -0.68 -15.61 12.13
CA SER A 565 -1.76 -14.68 11.84
C SER A 565 -2.07 -13.72 13.01
N ILE A 566 -2.22 -14.26 14.23
CA ILE A 566 -2.44 -13.46 15.45
C ILE A 566 -1.18 -12.65 15.80
N ALA A 567 0.02 -13.22 15.61
CA ALA A 567 1.27 -12.52 15.88
C ALA A 567 1.50 -11.34 14.92
N VAL A 568 1.24 -11.50 13.62
CA VAL A 568 1.34 -10.42 12.63
C VAL A 568 0.30 -9.34 12.92
N ALA A 569 -0.95 -9.70 13.19
CA ALA A 569 -1.97 -8.72 13.60
C ALA A 569 -1.60 -7.99 14.90
N GLY A 570 -1.00 -8.69 15.87
CA GLY A 570 -0.50 -8.11 17.11
C GLY A 570 0.68 -7.15 16.91
N ILE A 571 1.65 -7.51 16.06
CA ILE A 571 2.79 -6.64 15.71
C ILE A 571 2.30 -5.40 14.96
N LEU A 572 1.42 -5.58 13.97
CA LEU A 572 0.83 -4.47 13.22
C LEU A 572 0.05 -3.53 14.13
N ALA A 573 -0.76 -4.05 15.06
CA ALA A 573 -1.46 -3.24 16.05
C ALA A 573 -0.49 -2.51 17.01
N ALA A 574 0.58 -3.18 17.45
CA ALA A 574 1.56 -2.60 18.36
C ALA A 574 2.37 -1.45 17.73
N VAL A 575 2.56 -1.44 16.41
CA VAL A 575 3.21 -0.34 15.68
C VAL A 575 2.20 0.74 15.27
N ALA A 576 1.03 0.35 14.78
CA ALA A 576 0.02 1.27 14.27
C ALA A 576 -0.64 2.13 15.37
N ILE A 577 -0.91 1.56 16.55
CA ILE A 577 -1.58 2.28 17.63
C ILE A 577 -0.73 3.45 18.16
N PRO A 578 0.56 3.28 18.52
CA PRO A 578 1.39 4.40 18.95
C PRO A 578 1.58 5.45 17.85
N ALA A 579 1.75 5.02 16.59
CA ALA A 579 1.88 5.95 15.47
C ALA A 579 0.61 6.80 15.24
N TYR A 580 -0.58 6.19 15.42
CA TYR A 580 -1.86 6.90 15.34
C TYR A 580 -2.04 7.87 16.51
N GLN A 581 -1.64 7.48 17.72
CA GLN A 581 -1.64 8.36 18.90
C GLN A 581 -0.74 9.59 18.68
N ASP A 582 0.49 9.38 18.21
CA ASP A 582 1.41 10.47 17.84
C ASP A 582 0.81 11.39 16.77
N TYR A 583 0.10 10.82 15.79
CA TYR A 583 -0.57 11.61 14.73
C TYR A 583 -1.73 12.44 15.27
N ARG A 584 -2.60 11.86 16.11
CA ARG A 584 -3.72 12.61 16.74
C ARG A 584 -3.18 13.78 17.56
N VAL A 585 -2.19 13.53 18.41
CA VAL A 585 -1.57 14.57 19.24
C VAL A 585 -0.95 15.67 18.37
N ARG A 586 -0.23 15.32 17.30
CA ARG A 586 0.28 16.32 16.34
C ARG A 586 -0.82 17.15 15.69
N ALA A 587 -1.92 16.52 15.28
CA ALA A 587 -3.00 17.21 14.61
C ALA A 587 -3.66 18.24 15.54
N GLU A 588 -3.93 17.84 16.78
CA GLU A 588 -4.49 18.73 17.81
C GLU A 588 -3.52 19.83 18.22
N VAL A 589 -2.23 19.53 18.41
CA VAL A 589 -1.19 20.56 18.65
C VAL A 589 -1.13 21.53 17.47
N THR A 590 -1.12 21.06 16.22
CA THR A 590 -1.10 21.92 15.03
C THR A 590 -2.32 22.83 14.97
N GLN A 591 -3.50 22.33 15.34
CA GLN A 591 -4.71 23.14 15.43
C GLN A 591 -4.58 24.28 16.44
N SER A 592 -3.97 24.03 17.61
CA SER A 592 -3.68 25.07 18.62
C SER A 592 -2.73 26.16 18.09
N PHE A 593 -1.84 25.83 17.15
CA PHE A 593 -0.93 26.81 16.55
C PHE A 593 -1.61 27.75 15.55
N GLU A 594 -2.76 27.40 14.98
CA GLU A 594 -3.53 28.31 14.11
C GLU A 594 -4.03 29.54 14.89
N GLU A 595 -4.37 29.36 16.17
CA GLU A 595 -4.73 30.46 17.08
C GLU A 595 -3.55 31.36 17.38
N ILE A 596 -2.37 30.77 17.57
CA ILE A 596 -1.13 31.49 17.85
C ILE A 596 -0.69 32.31 16.62
N GLN A 597 -0.87 31.79 15.41
CA GLN A 597 -0.60 32.53 14.17
C GLN A 597 -1.47 33.79 14.02
N ARG A 598 -2.72 33.75 14.50
CA ARG A 598 -3.56 34.95 14.58
C ARG A 598 -2.98 35.98 15.56
N LEU A 599 -2.46 35.53 16.71
CA LEU A 599 -1.80 36.40 17.67
C LEU A 599 -0.50 37.00 17.12
N GLN A 600 0.31 36.24 16.38
CA GLN A 600 1.50 36.74 15.68
C GLN A 600 1.15 37.87 14.70
N SER A 601 0.09 37.68 13.92
CA SER A 601 -0.40 38.71 12.98
C SER A 601 -0.82 40.00 13.71
N LEU A 602 -1.43 39.89 14.89
CA LEU A 602 -1.77 41.05 15.72
C LEU A 602 -0.53 41.75 16.29
N LEU A 603 0.49 40.98 16.71
CA LEU A 603 1.77 41.53 17.19
C LEU A 603 2.52 42.26 16.06
N GLU A 604 2.49 41.71 14.85
CA GLU A 604 3.05 42.34 13.66
C GLU A 604 2.36 43.65 13.32
N GLY A 605 1.01 43.67 13.33
CA GLY A 605 0.23 44.89 13.14
C GLY A 605 0.55 45.95 14.21
N PHE A 606 0.61 45.54 15.48
CA PHE A 606 0.97 46.44 16.58
C PHE A 606 2.37 47.04 16.37
N TYR A 607 3.35 46.22 15.98
CA TYR A 607 4.71 46.68 15.71
C TYR A 607 4.77 47.64 14.52
N ALA A 608 4.03 47.37 13.44
CA ALA A 608 3.95 48.24 12.27
C ALA A 608 3.37 49.62 12.63
N ASP A 609 2.36 49.67 13.50
CA ASP A 609 1.69 50.92 13.89
C ASP A 609 2.49 51.73 14.93
N ASN A 610 3.20 51.05 15.83
CA ASN A 610 3.81 51.68 17.01
C ASN A 610 5.35 51.72 16.99
N GLY A 611 6.00 51.00 16.07
CA GLY A 611 7.46 50.89 15.97
C GLY A 611 8.13 50.19 17.17
N ARG A 612 7.34 49.51 18.00
CA ARG A 612 7.77 48.75 19.17
C ARG A 612 6.81 47.58 19.41
N PHE A 613 7.27 46.56 20.13
CA PHE A 613 6.38 45.52 20.62
C PHE A 613 5.50 46.01 21.79
N PRO A 614 4.34 45.38 22.04
CA PRO A 614 3.43 45.78 23.12
C PRO A 614 4.05 45.54 24.49
N ALA A 615 3.74 46.42 25.44
CA ALA A 615 4.02 46.19 26.86
C ALA A 615 3.06 45.13 27.42
N ALA A 616 3.35 44.58 28.61
CA ALA A 616 2.59 43.46 29.17
C ALA A 616 1.06 43.68 29.23
N GLU A 617 0.61 44.89 29.59
CA GLU A 617 -0.82 45.22 29.64
C GLU A 617 -1.46 45.26 28.23
N GLU A 618 -0.78 45.86 27.25
CA GLU A 618 -1.21 45.93 25.84
C GLU A 618 -1.22 44.53 25.20
N PHE A 619 -0.25 43.69 25.54
CA PHE A 619 -0.22 42.29 25.11
C PHE A 619 -1.40 41.50 25.67
N THR A 620 -1.74 41.70 26.94
CA THR A 620 -2.87 41.03 27.59
C THR A 620 -4.18 41.36 26.88
N GLU A 621 -4.39 42.61 26.45
CA GLU A 621 -5.57 43.00 25.66
C GLU A 621 -5.60 42.32 24.29
N LEU A 622 -4.47 42.25 23.59
CA LEU A 622 -4.35 41.58 22.29
C LEU A 622 -4.59 40.07 22.42
N ALA A 623 -3.97 39.42 23.40
CA ALA A 623 -4.13 37.98 23.68
C ALA A 623 -5.60 37.65 24.00
N ASN A 624 -6.25 38.46 24.84
CA ASN A 624 -7.65 38.29 25.18
C ASN A 624 -8.60 38.48 23.98
N SER A 625 -8.18 39.10 22.88
CA SER A 625 -8.99 39.18 21.66
C SER A 625 -8.98 37.90 20.81
N VAL A 626 -8.02 37.01 21.04
CA VAL A 626 -7.81 35.76 20.28
C VAL A 626 -8.26 34.52 21.06
N LEU A 627 -8.17 34.55 22.39
CA LEU A 627 -8.19 33.34 23.24
C LEU A 627 -9.50 33.09 24.00
N ILE A 628 -10.58 33.84 23.72
CA ILE A 628 -11.84 33.75 24.48
C ILE A 628 -12.46 32.34 24.46
N GLU A 629 -12.05 31.48 23.52
CA GLU A 629 -12.59 30.14 23.31
C GLU A 629 -11.54 29.01 23.28
N SER A 630 -10.26 29.29 23.58
CA SER A 630 -9.21 28.27 23.48
C SER A 630 -9.23 27.33 24.69
N TYR A 631 -9.37 26.02 24.43
CA TYR A 631 -9.25 24.97 25.45
C TYR A 631 -7.84 24.36 25.51
N ALA A 632 -6.97 24.69 24.56
CA ALA A 632 -5.70 24.01 24.34
C ALA A 632 -4.48 24.81 24.81
N ILE A 633 -4.65 26.06 25.24
CA ILE A 633 -3.59 26.93 25.75
C ILE A 633 -3.85 27.21 27.24
N ALA A 634 -2.87 26.89 28.09
CA ALA A 634 -2.92 27.09 29.54
C ALA A 634 -2.48 28.51 29.94
N ASP A 635 -1.42 29.01 29.30
CA ASP A 635 -0.83 30.31 29.62
C ASP A 635 -0.09 30.91 28.42
N LEU A 636 -0.02 32.24 28.36
CA LEU A 636 0.66 33.01 27.33
C LEU A 636 1.35 34.23 27.94
N ALA A 637 2.63 34.39 27.63
CA ALA A 637 3.42 35.53 28.06
C ALA A 637 4.27 36.06 26.91
N PHE A 638 4.39 37.37 26.80
CA PHE A 638 5.26 38.01 25.82
C PHE A 638 6.28 38.92 26.50
N ASP A 639 7.56 38.72 26.19
CA ASP A 639 8.65 39.57 26.64
C ASP A 639 9.05 40.55 25.52
N PRO A 640 8.74 41.85 25.65
CA PRO A 640 9.06 42.84 24.63
C PRO A 640 10.54 43.18 24.52
N VAL A 641 11.39 42.77 25.48
CA VAL A 641 12.83 43.02 25.45
C VAL A 641 13.53 41.95 24.62
N THR A 642 13.16 40.69 24.82
CA THR A 642 13.70 39.55 24.06
C THR A 642 12.89 39.23 22.80
N ALA A 643 11.75 39.89 22.61
CA ALA A 643 10.79 39.66 21.53
C ALA A 643 10.32 38.19 21.46
N GLN A 644 10.12 37.59 22.62
CA GLN A 644 9.75 36.17 22.77
C GLN A 644 8.31 36.03 23.26
N LEU A 645 7.52 35.24 22.53
CA LEU A 645 6.21 34.75 22.95
C LEU A 645 6.37 33.34 23.52
N SER A 646 5.99 33.15 24.79
CA SER A 646 5.95 31.86 25.48
C SER A 646 4.52 31.35 25.56
N ILE A 647 4.30 30.10 25.12
CA ILE A 647 3.01 29.42 25.13
C ILE A 647 3.14 28.18 26.00
N VAL A 648 2.21 27.98 26.94
CA VAL A 648 2.06 26.74 27.70
C VAL A 648 0.81 26.01 27.23
N LEU A 649 0.95 24.73 26.88
CA LEU A 649 -0.18 23.93 26.35
C LEU A 649 -1.04 23.34 27.47
N ALA A 650 -2.36 23.33 27.27
CA ALA A 650 -3.37 22.71 28.13
C ALA A 650 -4.00 21.44 27.53
N ALA A 651 -3.88 21.24 26.22
CA ALA A 651 -4.36 20.05 25.54
C ALA A 651 -3.54 19.77 24.27
N PRO A 652 -3.44 18.50 23.85
CA PRO A 652 -3.94 17.31 24.57
C PRO A 652 -3.09 16.95 25.82
N ASP A 653 -3.61 16.04 26.66
CA ASP A 653 -3.00 15.67 27.96
C ASP A 653 -1.52 15.27 27.84
N GLU A 654 -1.15 14.66 26.71
CA GLU A 654 0.21 14.18 26.43
C GLU A 654 1.27 15.30 26.36
N VAL A 655 0.85 16.56 26.12
CA VAL A 655 1.73 17.75 26.06
C VAL A 655 1.34 18.80 27.10
N TYR A 656 0.51 18.42 28.08
CA TYR A 656 0.04 19.33 29.12
C TYR A 656 1.20 19.95 29.91
N GLY A 657 1.24 21.27 29.97
CA GLY A 657 2.27 22.04 30.66
C GLY A 657 3.61 22.18 29.92
N GLU A 658 3.75 21.57 28.74
CA GLU A 658 4.93 21.77 27.89
C GLU A 658 4.90 23.15 27.23
N SER A 659 6.09 23.70 26.96
CA SER A 659 6.24 25.08 26.48
C SER A 659 6.73 25.16 25.04
N VAL A 660 6.24 26.18 24.35
CA VAL A 660 6.67 26.58 23.02
C VAL A 660 7.07 28.04 23.07
N PHE A 661 8.17 28.37 22.41
CA PHE A 661 8.73 29.70 22.31
C PHE A 661 8.73 30.14 20.85
N LEU A 662 8.14 31.30 20.58
CA LEU A 662 8.22 31.98 19.29
C LEU A 662 9.06 33.25 19.46
N ASN A 663 10.22 33.29 18.82
CA ASN A 663 11.13 34.42 18.87
C ASN A 663 10.98 35.26 17.61
N ALA A 664 10.69 36.55 17.76
CA ALA A 664 10.60 37.49 16.65
C ALA A 664 11.96 38.14 16.38
N GLU A 665 12.40 38.05 15.13
CA GLU A 665 13.57 38.76 14.60
C GLU A 665 13.13 39.84 13.61
N VAL A 666 13.47 41.10 13.87
CA VAL A 666 13.10 42.21 12.99
C VAL A 666 14.19 42.44 11.95
N LEU A 667 13.88 42.15 10.69
CA LEU A 667 14.77 42.33 9.54
C LEU A 667 14.11 43.28 8.54
N ASN A 668 14.74 44.43 8.28
CA ASN A 668 14.26 45.45 7.33
C ASN A 668 12.81 45.92 7.58
N GLY A 669 12.36 45.91 8.84
CA GLY A 669 10.99 46.30 9.21
C GLY A 669 9.94 45.20 9.04
N GLN A 670 10.34 43.98 8.66
CA GLN A 670 9.51 42.78 8.69
C GLN A 670 9.92 41.91 9.88
N ILE A 671 8.94 41.27 10.53
CA ILE A 671 9.18 40.33 11.63
C ILE A 671 9.27 38.92 11.04
N ASN A 672 10.32 38.19 11.40
CA ASN A 672 10.47 36.78 11.10
C ASN A 672 10.39 35.98 12.40
N TRP A 673 9.54 34.96 12.44
CA TRP A 673 9.32 34.15 13.65
C TRP A 673 10.12 32.86 13.59
N GLN A 674 10.85 32.57 14.67
CA GLN A 674 11.53 31.29 14.86
C GLN A 674 10.87 30.54 16.01
N CYS A 675 10.39 29.33 15.74
CA CYS A 675 9.75 28.49 16.73
C CYS A 675 10.74 27.51 17.37
N ALA A 676 10.64 27.33 18.67
CA ALA A 676 11.38 26.33 19.43
C ALA A 676 10.49 25.76 20.53
N THR A 677 10.77 24.53 20.97
CA THR A 677 10.15 23.92 22.14
C THR A 677 11.23 23.36 23.08
N ASP A 678 10.95 23.38 24.37
CA ASP A 678 11.77 22.70 25.38
C ASP A 678 11.32 21.24 25.64
N SER A 679 10.31 20.78 24.90
CA SER A 679 9.80 19.41 25.00
C SER A 679 10.83 18.37 24.53
N TYR A 680 10.92 17.28 25.29
CA TYR A 680 11.68 16.09 24.88
C TYR A 680 10.96 15.28 23.80
N GLN A 681 9.70 15.62 23.47
CA GLN A 681 8.86 14.99 22.46
C GLN A 681 8.71 15.85 21.20
N THR A 682 9.82 16.44 20.70
CA THR A 682 9.82 17.34 19.53
C THR A 682 9.06 16.80 18.30
N LYS A 683 9.00 15.47 18.13
CA LYS A 683 8.23 14.79 17.07
C LYS A 683 6.71 15.07 17.09
N LEU A 684 6.15 15.53 18.22
CA LEU A 684 4.73 15.85 18.41
C LEU A 684 4.38 17.29 17.99
N TYR A 685 5.37 18.11 17.68
CA TYR A 685 5.20 19.50 17.30
C TYR A 685 5.25 19.68 15.77
N PRO A 686 4.71 20.79 15.24
CA PRO A 686 4.85 21.16 13.84
C PRO A 686 6.32 21.20 13.42
N ALA A 687 6.60 20.88 12.15
CA ALA A 687 7.97 20.82 11.64
C ALA A 687 8.76 22.13 11.82
N GLU A 688 8.06 23.26 11.85
CA GLU A 688 8.61 24.60 12.05
C GLU A 688 9.15 24.84 13.47
N CYS A 689 8.75 24.02 14.44
CA CYS A 689 9.13 24.11 15.85
C CYS A 689 10.09 23.00 16.31
N ARG A 690 10.57 22.16 15.38
CA ARG A 690 11.44 21.01 15.66
C ARG A 690 12.91 21.33 15.63
#